data_AF-A0A4W3HCC4-F1
#
_entry.id   AF-A0A4W3HCC4-F1
#
_cell.length_a   1.000
_cell.length_b   1.000
_cell.length_c   1.000
_cell.angle_alpha   90.00
_cell.angle_beta   90.00
_cell.angle_gamma   90.00
#
_symmetry.space_group_name_H-M   'P 1'
#
loop_
_entity.id
_entity.type
_entity.pdbx_description
1 polymer ?
#
loop_
_entity_poly.entity_id
_entity_poly.type
_entity_poly.pdbx_seq_one_letter_code
_entity_poly.pdbx_strand_id
1 'polypeptide(L)'
;MKSYIEFDIHLGIAHTRWATHGAPSSLNCHPQRSDKNNEFVVIHNGIITNYKDLKKFLESKGYEFESDTDTESIAKLVKYMYDNRESDDITFATLVERVTQQLEGAFAIVLKSVHYPGEAVGSRRGGPLLIGVRSEHRLSTDHIPVLYHSGKYCSLPRVDSTTCLFPVEEKAVEYYFASDASAVIEHTNRVIFLEDDDVAAVVDGHLSIHRIKRRAGDHPARAIQTLQLELQQIMKGNFSSFMQKEIFEQPESVLNSMRGRVNFDDYAVILGGLQDHIKEILRCRRLILIACGTSYHAGVATRQVLEELTELPVMVELASDFLDRNTPVFRDDVCFFISQSGETADTLMALRYCKERGALTVGITNTVGSSISRETDCGVHINAGPEIGVASTKAYTSQFVSLVMFALMMCEDRISIQERRKEIIRGLKSLPDLIKEILTMDEEIQTLARELYQQKSVLIMGRGYHYATCLEGALKIKEITYMHSEGILAGELKHGPLALVDKLMPVIMVIMRDHTYTKCQSALQQVVARQGRPIVICDKDDIETMKNANRVIKVPHTVDCLQGILSVIPLQLLSFHLAVLRGYDVSNGVWDTKLGSFSHTHTHAHPLIVQNVREGEGCSGNQLNRRAITTKGIFNWRKKHVKWNTLLFEKCCCERKVHV
;
A
#
# COMPACT_ATOMS: atom_id res chain seq x y z
N MET A 1 21.46 7.21 38.22
CA MET A 1 20.07 7.67 38.03
C MET A 1 19.96 8.24 36.63
N LYS A 2 19.17 7.64 35.74
CA LYS A 2 18.78 8.35 34.52
C LYS A 2 17.71 9.35 34.97
N SER A 3 17.99 10.65 34.87
CA SER A 3 16.98 11.69 35.05
C SER A 3 16.00 11.56 33.87
N TYR A 4 14.76 11.20 34.15
CA TYR A 4 13.70 11.30 33.16
C TYR A 4 13.34 12.79 33.06
N ILE A 5 13.37 13.33 31.85
CA ILE A 5 12.86 14.67 31.56
C ILE A 5 11.38 14.47 31.21
N GLU A 6 10.51 15.13 31.94
CA GLU A 6 9.06 15.12 31.74
C GLU A 6 8.66 16.35 30.94
N PHE A 7 7.72 16.18 30.01
CA PHE A 7 7.23 17.25 29.15
C PHE A 7 5.70 17.31 29.22
N ASP A 8 5.17 18.40 29.78
CA ASP A 8 3.73 18.67 29.80
C ASP A 8 3.19 19.06 28.42
N ILE A 9 4.03 19.56 27.51
CA ILE A 9 3.69 19.86 26.11
C ILE A 9 4.92 19.56 25.27
N HIS A 10 4.77 18.69 24.27
CA HIS A 10 5.88 18.35 23.39
C HIS A 10 5.38 17.90 22.03
N LEU A 11 5.99 18.41 20.95
CA LEU A 11 5.79 17.93 19.60
C LEU A 11 6.99 17.08 19.15
N GLY A 12 6.82 15.77 19.01
CA GLY A 12 7.78 14.90 18.31
C GLY A 12 7.42 14.78 16.83
N ILE A 13 8.39 14.67 15.92
CA ILE A 13 8.12 14.36 14.51
C ILE A 13 9.11 13.26 14.05
N ALA A 14 8.63 12.23 13.36
CA ALA A 14 9.43 11.12 12.86
C ALA A 14 9.13 10.83 11.38
N HIS A 15 10.06 10.20 10.66
CA HIS A 15 9.90 9.87 9.24
C HIS A 15 10.78 8.69 8.85
N THR A 16 10.32 7.96 7.84
CA THR A 16 11.13 6.97 7.13
C THR A 16 11.07 7.24 5.64
N ARG A 17 12.22 7.09 5.00
CA ARG A 17 12.45 7.65 3.68
C ARG A 17 12.70 6.57 2.65
N TRP A 18 11.84 6.53 1.64
CA TRP A 18 12.19 5.95 0.35
C TRP A 18 12.89 7.02 -0.48
N ALA A 19 14.18 6.84 -0.77
CA ALA A 19 14.98 7.85 -1.46
C ALA A 19 14.61 7.96 -2.95
N THR A 20 14.05 9.10 -3.36
CA THR A 20 13.78 9.46 -4.76
C THR A 20 14.86 10.39 -5.33
N HIS A 21 15.27 11.41 -4.56
CA HIS A 21 16.36 12.34 -4.88
C HIS A 21 17.49 12.23 -3.86
N GLY A 22 18.74 12.07 -4.29
CA GLY A 22 19.88 11.92 -3.39
C GLY A 22 20.00 10.53 -2.78
N ALA A 23 21.24 10.08 -2.58
CA ALA A 23 21.53 8.75 -2.04
C ALA A 23 21.01 8.60 -0.60
N PRO A 24 20.64 7.39 -0.16
CA PRO A 24 20.34 7.12 1.24
C PRO A 24 21.56 7.41 2.12
N SER A 25 21.47 8.47 2.91
CA SER A 25 22.51 8.97 3.81
C SER A 25 21.87 9.67 5.00
N SER A 26 22.60 9.79 6.12
CA SER A 26 22.10 10.52 7.30
C SER A 26 21.71 11.97 7.00
N LEU A 27 22.42 12.60 6.06
CA LEU A 27 22.19 13.96 5.61
C LEU A 27 20.91 14.11 4.78
N ASN A 28 20.56 13.07 4.03
CA ASN A 28 19.35 13.04 3.21
C ASN A 28 18.13 12.47 3.97
N CYS A 29 18.30 11.94 5.18
CA CYS A 29 17.18 11.55 6.04
C CYS A 29 16.36 12.76 6.46
N HIS A 30 15.07 12.55 6.70
CA HIS A 30 14.23 13.55 7.34
C HIS A 30 14.24 13.35 8.87
N PRO A 31 13.96 14.38 9.69
CA PRO A 31 13.55 15.73 9.33
C PRO A 31 14.66 16.55 8.64
N GLN A 32 14.31 17.26 7.58
CA GLN A 32 15.19 18.27 6.98
C GLN A 32 15.08 19.57 7.77
N ARG A 33 16.20 20.29 7.92
CA ARG A 33 16.29 21.50 8.74
C ARG A 33 16.54 22.76 7.91
N SER A 34 16.07 23.88 8.42
CA SER A 34 16.21 25.19 7.79
C SER A 34 17.60 25.82 8.00
N ASP A 35 18.26 25.53 9.11
CA ASP A 35 19.59 26.04 9.44
C ASP A 35 20.28 25.10 10.44
N LYS A 36 21.51 25.46 10.86
CA LYS A 36 22.31 24.67 11.81
C LYS A 36 21.72 24.62 13.22
N ASN A 37 20.82 25.55 13.56
CA ASN A 37 20.17 25.66 14.87
C ASN A 37 18.80 24.96 14.90
N ASN A 38 18.35 24.41 13.76
CA ASN A 38 17.06 23.73 13.61
C ASN A 38 15.85 24.65 13.90
N GLU A 39 15.89 25.92 13.49
CA GLU A 39 14.78 26.86 13.77
C GLU A 39 13.43 26.35 13.24
N PHE A 40 13.45 25.75 12.05
CA PHE A 40 12.36 25.00 11.44
C PHE A 40 12.86 23.64 10.96
N VAL A 41 12.05 22.61 11.17
CA VAL A 41 12.25 21.26 10.65
C VAL A 41 10.98 20.73 9.99
N VAL A 42 11.15 19.94 8.94
CA VAL A 42 10.05 19.37 8.15
C VAL A 42 10.31 17.92 7.79
N ILE A 43 9.23 17.15 7.80
CA ILE A 43 9.15 15.79 7.27
C ILE A 43 8.18 15.79 6.09
N HIS A 44 8.51 15.07 5.02
CA HIS A 44 7.86 15.17 3.71
C HIS A 44 7.72 13.80 3.05
N ASN A 45 6.52 13.50 2.55
CA ASN A 45 6.25 12.42 1.61
C ASN A 45 5.79 13.01 0.28
N GLY A 46 6.47 12.66 -0.82
CA GLY A 46 6.16 13.18 -2.14
C GLY A 46 7.40 13.66 -2.88
N ILE A 47 7.18 14.47 -3.92
CA ILE A 47 8.24 15.07 -4.75
C ILE A 47 7.86 16.52 -5.02
N ILE A 48 8.77 17.44 -4.70
CA ILE A 48 8.67 18.85 -5.09
C ILE A 48 9.28 19.02 -6.47
N THR A 49 8.46 19.20 -7.50
CA THR A 49 8.91 19.19 -8.90
C THR A 49 9.70 20.44 -9.28
N ASN A 50 9.45 21.57 -8.62
CA ASN A 50 10.14 22.83 -8.85
C ASN A 50 11.29 23.12 -7.85
N TYR A 51 11.79 22.11 -7.13
CA TYR A 51 12.80 22.30 -6.08
C TYR A 51 14.10 22.96 -6.57
N LYS A 52 14.47 22.76 -7.85
CA LYS A 52 15.66 23.37 -8.46
C LYS A 52 15.56 24.89 -8.55
N ASP A 53 14.37 25.40 -8.88
CA ASP A 53 14.12 26.84 -8.97
C ASP A 53 14.07 27.45 -7.58
N LEU A 54 13.41 26.78 -6.63
CA LEU A 54 13.41 27.18 -5.23
C LEU A 54 14.82 27.20 -4.63
N LYS A 55 15.63 26.17 -4.90
CA LYS A 55 17.01 26.08 -4.41
C LYS A 55 17.86 27.25 -4.92
N LYS A 56 17.85 27.52 -6.22
CA LYS A 56 18.58 28.66 -6.80
C LYS A 56 18.12 30.01 -6.22
N PHE A 57 16.81 30.18 -6.05
CA PHE A 57 16.25 31.38 -5.44
C PHE A 57 16.77 31.57 -4.01
N LEU A 58 16.68 30.53 -3.18
CA LEU A 58 17.10 30.58 -1.77
C LEU A 58 18.62 30.75 -1.61
N GLU A 59 19.42 30.10 -2.45
CA GLU A 59 20.87 30.32 -2.53
C GLU A 59 21.19 31.79 -2.87
N SER A 60 20.44 32.40 -3.80
CA SER A 60 20.60 33.84 -4.12
C SER A 60 20.25 34.79 -2.96
N LYS A 61 19.49 34.30 -1.97
CA LYS A 61 19.14 35.01 -0.73
C LYS A 61 20.08 34.70 0.44
N GLY A 62 21.11 33.89 0.22
CA GLY A 62 22.13 33.58 1.22
C GLY A 62 21.85 32.32 2.06
N TYR A 63 20.86 31.50 1.69
CA TYR A 63 20.61 30.22 2.37
C TYR A 63 21.52 29.13 1.80
N GLU A 64 22.28 28.47 2.66
CA GLU A 64 23.14 27.34 2.29
C GLU A 64 22.37 26.01 2.37
N PHE A 65 22.54 25.14 1.37
CA PHE A 65 21.98 23.79 1.35
C PHE A 65 23.04 22.77 1.77
N GLU A 66 22.62 21.75 2.50
CA GLU A 66 23.49 20.67 2.95
C GLU A 66 23.14 19.30 2.33
N SER A 67 21.91 19.09 1.90
CA SER A 67 21.42 17.82 1.35
C SER A 67 21.19 17.88 -0.17
N ASP A 68 21.01 16.69 -0.77
CA ASP A 68 20.61 16.54 -2.17
C ASP A 68 19.09 16.38 -2.33
N THR A 69 18.34 16.57 -1.23
CA THR A 69 16.89 16.34 -1.22
C THR A 69 16.13 17.56 -1.69
N ASP A 70 15.03 17.31 -2.39
CA ASP A 70 14.02 18.31 -2.70
C ASP A 70 13.35 18.85 -1.43
N THR A 71 13.17 18.00 -0.41
CA THR A 71 12.58 18.35 0.89
C THR A 71 13.28 19.51 1.61
N GLU A 72 14.61 19.62 1.52
CA GLU A 72 15.34 20.70 2.19
C GLU A 72 14.91 22.09 1.70
N SER A 73 14.48 22.20 0.44
CA SER A 73 13.98 23.47 -0.10
C SER A 73 12.75 23.97 0.66
N ILE A 74 11.91 23.07 1.20
CA ILE A 74 10.74 23.40 2.02
C ILE A 74 11.19 24.02 3.35
N ALA A 75 12.17 23.40 4.02
CA ALA A 75 12.70 23.89 5.29
C ALA A 75 13.32 25.28 5.15
N LYS A 76 14.12 25.48 4.10
CA LYS A 76 14.72 26.78 3.80
C LYS A 76 13.67 27.84 3.43
N LEU A 77 12.65 27.45 2.66
CA LEU A 77 11.59 28.37 2.24
C LEU A 77 10.71 28.84 3.39
N VAL A 78 10.36 27.97 4.36
CA VAL A 78 9.59 28.41 5.53
C VAL A 78 10.38 29.44 6.36
N LYS A 79 11.70 29.25 6.50
CA LYS A 79 12.56 30.21 7.18
C LYS A 79 12.65 31.54 6.41
N TYR A 80 12.77 31.50 5.09
CA TYR A 80 12.71 32.71 4.25
C TYR A 80 11.41 33.50 4.48
N MET A 81 10.26 32.83 4.50
CA MET A 81 8.98 33.49 4.77
C MET A 81 8.91 34.08 6.19
N TYR A 82 9.52 33.43 7.18
CA TYR A 82 9.60 33.93 8.55
C TYR A 82 10.52 35.14 8.68
N ASP A 83 11.70 35.10 8.05
CA ASP A 83 12.69 36.18 8.07
C ASP A 83 12.18 37.44 7.33
N ASN A 84 11.25 37.27 6.39
CA ASN A 84 10.60 38.35 5.61
C ASN A 84 9.13 38.59 5.99
N ARG A 85 8.73 38.25 7.21
CA ARG A 85 7.36 38.48 7.70
C ARG A 85 7.00 39.97 7.78
N GLU A 86 5.74 40.29 7.52
CA GLU A 86 5.20 41.65 7.59
C GLU A 86 4.98 42.12 9.04
N SER A 87 4.75 41.17 9.95
CA SER A 87 4.45 41.42 11.35
C SER A 87 5.01 40.30 12.22
N ASP A 88 5.37 40.63 13.46
CA ASP A 88 5.93 39.68 14.43
C ASP A 88 4.89 38.69 14.98
N ASP A 89 3.60 38.94 14.76
CA ASP A 89 2.48 38.09 15.18
C ASP A 89 2.00 37.12 14.07
N ILE A 90 2.80 36.91 13.01
CA ILE A 90 2.44 35.97 11.96
C ILE A 90 2.25 34.56 12.53
N THR A 91 1.11 33.94 12.24
CA THR A 91 0.82 32.57 12.70
C THR A 91 1.63 31.54 11.94
N PHE A 92 1.90 30.40 12.57
CA PHE A 92 2.62 29.31 11.90
C PHE A 92 1.84 28.77 10.68
N ALA A 93 0.52 28.69 10.79
CA ALA A 93 -0.36 28.29 9.68
C ALA A 93 -0.21 29.21 8.46
N THR A 94 -0.18 30.53 8.67
CA THR A 94 0.01 31.51 7.58
C THR A 94 1.36 31.35 6.88
N LEU A 95 2.44 31.05 7.61
CA LEU A 95 3.75 30.77 7.00
C LEU A 95 3.71 29.54 6.11
N VAL A 96 3.13 28.44 6.61
CA VAL A 96 3.03 27.19 5.85
C VAL A 96 2.12 27.35 4.63
N GLU A 97 1.02 28.11 4.73
CA GLU A 97 0.20 28.46 3.57
C GLU A 97 0.97 29.22 2.49
N ARG A 98 1.82 30.19 2.87
CA ARG A 98 2.67 30.92 1.91
C ARG A 98 3.68 29.99 1.26
N VAL A 99 4.22 29.03 2.01
CA VAL A 99 5.14 28.01 1.50
C VAL A 99 4.43 27.12 0.47
N THR A 100 3.26 26.55 0.80
CA THR A 100 2.53 25.61 -0.08
C THR A 100 2.01 26.24 -1.36
N GLN A 101 1.92 27.57 -1.43
CA GLN A 101 1.65 28.31 -2.67
C GLN A 101 2.83 28.33 -3.65
N GLN A 102 4.07 28.22 -3.16
CA GLN A 102 5.28 28.20 -3.99
C GLN A 102 5.72 26.79 -4.37
N LEU A 103 5.20 25.77 -3.69
CA LEU A 103 5.52 24.37 -3.96
C LEU A 103 4.70 23.83 -5.15
N GLU A 104 5.39 23.20 -6.10
CA GLU A 104 4.79 22.40 -7.17
C GLU A 104 5.07 20.92 -6.95
N GLY A 105 4.17 20.07 -7.42
CA GLY A 105 4.25 18.62 -7.26
C GLY A 105 3.26 18.08 -6.23
N ALA A 106 3.57 16.89 -5.71
CA ALA A 106 2.76 16.20 -4.71
C ALA A 106 3.55 16.12 -3.40
N PHE A 107 2.91 16.46 -2.28
CA PHE A 107 3.54 16.48 -0.97
C PHE A 107 2.52 16.20 0.14
N ALA A 108 2.98 15.57 1.21
CA ALA A 108 2.37 15.59 2.53
C ALA A 108 3.47 15.97 3.52
N ILE A 109 3.28 17.10 4.21
CA ILE A 109 4.30 17.72 5.07
C ILE A 109 3.78 17.93 6.48
N VAL A 110 4.68 17.81 7.46
CA VAL A 110 4.45 18.23 8.85
C VAL A 110 5.66 19.03 9.30
N LEU A 111 5.42 20.21 9.86
CA LEU A 111 6.45 21.15 10.29
C LEU A 111 6.43 21.35 11.81
N LYS A 112 7.64 21.56 12.36
CA LYS A 112 7.88 21.97 13.75
C LYS A 112 8.86 23.14 13.76
N SER A 113 8.70 24.05 14.71
CA SER A 113 9.61 25.19 14.88
C SER A 113 9.90 25.48 16.35
N VAL A 114 11.06 26.09 16.62
CA VAL A 114 11.39 26.65 17.94
C VAL A 114 10.65 27.96 18.22
N HIS A 115 10.22 28.68 17.18
CA HIS A 115 9.48 29.94 17.29
C HIS A 115 8.00 29.73 17.65
N TYR A 116 7.48 28.52 17.43
CA TYR A 116 6.10 28.11 17.69
C TYR A 116 6.09 26.84 18.58
N PRO A 117 6.51 26.95 19.85
CA PRO A 117 6.71 25.79 20.71
C PRO A 117 5.40 25.05 21.00
N GLY A 118 5.37 23.75 20.71
CA GLY A 118 4.19 22.89 20.92
C GLY A 118 3.16 22.92 19.80
N GLU A 119 3.35 23.80 18.79
CA GLU A 119 2.47 23.87 17.62
C GLU A 119 2.91 22.91 16.51
N ALA A 120 1.94 22.28 15.86
CA ALA A 120 2.14 21.43 14.69
C ALA A 120 1.34 21.97 13.51
N VAL A 121 1.97 22.05 12.34
CA VAL A 121 1.26 22.38 11.09
C VAL A 121 1.49 21.29 10.06
N GLY A 122 0.40 20.71 9.58
CA GLY A 122 0.39 19.68 8.54
C GLY A 122 -0.36 20.15 7.29
N SER A 123 0.16 19.83 6.12
CA SER A 123 -0.51 20.13 4.85
C SER A 123 -0.26 19.05 3.81
N ARG A 124 -1.19 18.89 2.87
CA ARG A 124 -1.04 17.93 1.77
C ARG A 124 -1.53 18.45 0.42
N ARG A 125 -0.96 17.91 -0.65
CA ARG A 125 -1.42 17.97 -2.03
C ARG A 125 -0.98 16.70 -2.73
N GLY A 126 -1.90 15.86 -3.19
CA GLY A 126 -1.58 14.62 -3.89
C GLY A 126 -0.93 13.49 -3.07
N GLY A 127 -0.80 13.61 -1.74
CA GLY A 127 -0.22 12.57 -0.88
C GLY A 127 -0.94 12.37 0.48
N PRO A 128 -0.94 11.13 1.01
CA PRO A 128 -1.29 10.72 2.37
C PRO A 128 -1.19 11.72 3.53
N LEU A 129 -2.28 12.24 4.11
CA LEU A 129 -2.16 12.85 5.44
C LEU A 129 -3.48 12.78 6.22
N LEU A 130 -3.42 12.22 7.43
CA LEU A 130 -4.51 12.14 8.38
C LEU A 130 -4.06 12.54 9.78
N ILE A 131 -5.02 12.85 10.64
CA ILE A 131 -4.79 13.23 12.04
C ILE A 131 -5.65 12.36 12.94
N GLY A 132 -5.02 11.50 13.74
CA GLY A 132 -5.65 10.82 14.86
C GLY A 132 -5.83 11.75 16.04
N VAL A 133 -6.90 11.56 16.82
CA VAL A 133 -7.13 12.30 18.06
C VAL A 133 -7.50 11.35 19.20
N ARG A 134 -6.89 11.55 20.37
CA ARG A 134 -7.23 10.87 21.63
C ARG A 134 -7.38 11.89 22.75
N SER A 135 -8.45 11.79 23.53
CA SER A 135 -8.65 12.54 24.76
C SER A 135 -9.54 11.71 25.68
N GLU A 136 -9.32 11.80 26.98
CA GLU A 136 -10.24 11.25 27.99
C GLU A 136 -11.53 12.10 28.10
N HIS A 137 -11.48 13.33 27.60
CA HIS A 137 -12.57 14.30 27.68
C HIS A 137 -13.36 14.36 26.38
N ARG A 138 -14.60 14.85 26.49
CA ARG A 138 -15.47 15.07 25.35
C ARG A 138 -14.85 16.12 24.41
N LEU A 139 -14.76 15.76 23.13
CA LEU A 139 -14.34 16.67 22.07
C LEU A 139 -15.45 17.65 21.69
N SER A 140 -15.07 18.85 21.30
CA SER A 140 -15.99 19.96 20.96
C SER A 140 -16.92 19.68 19.78
N THR A 141 -16.47 18.93 18.78
CA THR A 141 -17.23 18.64 17.56
C THR A 141 -16.78 17.32 16.90
N ASP A 142 -17.66 16.71 16.10
CA ASP A 142 -17.32 15.60 15.22
C ASP A 142 -17.08 16.05 13.76
N HIS A 143 -17.23 17.35 13.48
CA HIS A 143 -16.98 17.97 12.17
C HIS A 143 -16.22 19.29 12.35
N ILE A 144 -15.04 19.39 11.76
CA ILE A 144 -14.21 20.61 11.81
C ILE A 144 -14.51 21.46 10.58
N PRO A 145 -15.04 22.68 10.72
CA PRO A 145 -15.27 23.56 9.59
C PRO A 145 -13.94 23.99 8.95
N VAL A 146 -13.91 24.06 7.61
CA VAL A 146 -12.75 24.58 6.87
C VAL A 146 -12.81 26.10 6.85
N LEU A 147 -11.76 26.75 7.35
CA LEU A 147 -11.63 28.20 7.41
C LEU A 147 -10.99 28.74 6.13
N TYR A 148 -11.56 29.83 5.59
CA TYR A 148 -11.08 30.46 4.36
C TYR A 148 -10.60 31.88 4.62
N HIS A 149 -9.49 32.27 4.02
CA HIS A 149 -9.00 33.64 4.08
C HIS A 149 -9.93 34.60 3.33
N SER A 150 -10.36 35.67 4.00
CA SER A 150 -11.14 36.75 3.40
C SER A 150 -10.32 38.04 3.25
N GLY A 151 -9.90 38.37 2.01
CA GLY A 151 -9.42 39.73 1.65
C GLY A 151 -7.92 39.88 1.34
N LYS A 152 -7.55 41.07 0.82
CA LYS A 152 -6.20 41.45 0.33
C LYS A 152 -5.12 41.59 1.42
N TYR A 153 -5.50 41.54 2.69
CA TYR A 153 -4.59 41.53 3.83
C TYR A 153 -4.71 40.16 4.52
N CYS A 154 -3.58 39.46 4.62
CA CYS A 154 -3.48 38.11 5.16
C CYS A 154 -3.79 38.06 6.67
N SER A 155 -5.07 38.06 7.06
CA SER A 155 -5.48 37.68 8.40
C SER A 155 -6.42 36.46 8.34
N LEU A 156 -6.05 35.40 9.06
CA LEU A 156 -6.90 34.23 9.27
C LEU A 156 -8.25 34.65 9.88
N PRO A 157 -9.38 33.99 9.54
CA PRO A 157 -10.62 34.13 10.29
C PRO A 157 -10.38 33.90 11.78
N ARG A 158 -11.18 34.55 12.65
CA ARG A 158 -11.10 34.31 14.10
C ARG A 158 -11.26 32.82 14.38
N VAL A 159 -10.16 32.21 14.81
CA VAL A 159 -10.12 30.86 15.37
C VAL A 159 -10.77 30.95 16.75
N ASP A 160 -11.97 30.41 16.87
CA ASP A 160 -12.78 30.43 18.09
C ASP A 160 -13.14 29.01 18.56
N SER A 161 -13.79 28.93 19.72
CA SER A 161 -14.23 27.66 20.30
C SER A 161 -15.30 26.93 19.48
N THR A 162 -15.86 27.54 18.43
CA THR A 162 -16.85 26.90 17.56
C THR A 162 -16.25 26.38 16.25
N THR A 163 -15.00 26.74 15.97
CA THR A 163 -14.31 26.45 14.71
C THR A 163 -13.16 25.46 14.85
N CYS A 164 -12.83 25.05 16.08
CA CYS A 164 -11.73 24.14 16.38
C CYS A 164 -12.19 22.85 17.04
N LEU A 165 -11.39 21.80 16.86
CA LEU A 165 -11.46 20.59 17.67
C LEU A 165 -10.57 20.73 18.91
N PHE A 166 -11.16 20.55 20.09
CA PHE A 166 -10.45 20.56 21.38
C PHE A 166 -11.29 19.84 22.46
N PRO A 167 -10.68 19.39 23.57
CA PRO A 167 -11.40 18.91 24.75
C PRO A 167 -12.15 20.03 25.48
N VAL A 168 -13.43 19.84 25.82
CA VAL A 168 -14.32 20.93 26.30
C VAL A 168 -14.05 21.37 27.74
N GLU A 169 -13.73 20.44 28.63
CA GLU A 169 -13.65 20.70 30.08
C GLU A 169 -12.21 20.84 30.59
N GLU A 170 -11.27 20.16 29.94
CA GLU A 170 -9.88 20.04 30.34
C GLU A 170 -8.98 20.21 29.12
N LYS A 171 -7.67 20.38 29.32
CA LYS A 171 -6.71 20.62 28.22
C LYS A 171 -6.04 19.36 27.69
N ALA A 172 -6.29 18.19 28.29
CA ALA A 172 -5.61 16.95 27.96
C ALA A 172 -6.10 16.37 26.61
N VAL A 173 -5.21 16.38 25.61
CA VAL A 173 -5.47 15.86 24.27
C VAL A 173 -4.17 15.46 23.60
N GLU A 174 -4.23 14.41 22.80
CA GLU A 174 -3.14 13.97 21.94
C GLU A 174 -3.57 13.92 20.48
N TYR A 175 -2.70 14.42 19.61
CA TYR A 175 -2.87 14.41 18.16
C TYR A 175 -1.78 13.58 17.50
N TYR A 176 -2.17 12.79 16.49
CA TYR A 176 -1.32 11.85 15.77
C TYR A 176 -1.37 12.14 14.28
N PHE A 177 -0.46 12.97 13.78
CA PHE A 177 -0.33 13.17 12.32
C PHE A 177 0.33 11.94 11.72
N ALA A 178 -0.26 11.39 10.65
CA ALA A 178 0.29 10.25 9.94
C ALA A 178 -0.05 10.25 8.46
N SER A 179 0.83 9.66 7.64
CA SER A 179 0.53 9.42 6.21
C SER A 179 -0.27 8.14 5.98
N ASP A 180 -0.35 7.26 6.98
CA ASP A 180 -1.08 6.00 6.93
C ASP A 180 -1.76 5.73 8.29
N ALA A 181 -2.94 5.10 8.26
CA ALA A 181 -3.75 4.84 9.44
C ALA A 181 -3.14 3.78 10.39
N SER A 182 -2.26 2.92 9.87
CA SER A 182 -1.65 1.83 10.63
C SER A 182 -0.82 2.30 11.83
N ALA A 183 -0.19 3.47 11.79
CA ALA A 183 0.54 3.99 12.96
C ALA A 183 -0.32 4.78 13.94
N VAL A 184 -1.59 5.02 13.61
CA VAL A 184 -2.51 5.73 14.49
C VAL A 184 -3.38 4.74 15.26
N ILE A 185 -3.70 3.58 14.65
CA ILE A 185 -4.71 2.66 15.16
C ILE A 185 -4.38 2.05 16.54
N GLU A 186 -3.10 1.95 16.90
CA GLU A 186 -2.70 1.49 18.24
C GLU A 186 -3.01 2.52 19.35
N HIS A 187 -3.14 3.79 18.97
CA HIS A 187 -3.43 4.90 19.88
C HIS A 187 -4.92 5.27 19.85
N THR A 188 -5.52 5.40 18.67
CA THR A 188 -6.91 5.82 18.48
C THR A 188 -7.47 5.34 17.14
N ASN A 189 -8.77 5.05 17.10
CA ASN A 189 -9.50 4.78 15.86
C ASN A 189 -10.25 6.01 15.32
N ARG A 190 -10.17 7.16 16.01
CA ARG A 190 -10.78 8.42 15.57
C ARG A 190 -9.80 9.24 14.77
N VAL A 191 -10.08 9.42 13.48
CA VAL A 191 -9.18 10.10 12.54
C VAL A 191 -9.89 11.15 11.69
N ILE A 192 -9.11 12.13 11.24
CA ILE A 192 -9.52 13.17 10.29
C ILE A 192 -8.65 13.01 9.06
N PHE A 193 -9.25 12.69 7.92
CA PHE A 193 -8.53 12.67 6.64
C PHE A 193 -8.46 14.07 6.06
N LEU A 194 -7.25 14.54 5.77
CA LEU A 194 -7.06 15.82 5.09
C LEU A 194 -7.31 15.66 3.58
N GLU A 195 -7.76 16.74 2.96
CA GLU A 195 -7.88 16.88 1.51
C GLU A 195 -6.75 17.77 0.97
N ASP A 196 -6.60 17.79 -0.35
CA ASP A 196 -5.59 18.63 -1.00
C ASP A 196 -5.80 20.11 -0.67
N ASP A 197 -4.68 20.80 -0.43
CA ASP A 197 -4.60 22.20 -0.02
C ASP A 197 -5.17 22.52 1.38
N ASP A 198 -5.51 21.50 2.18
CA ASP A 198 -5.76 21.70 3.61
C ASP A 198 -4.46 22.05 4.35
N VAL A 199 -4.55 23.02 5.25
CA VAL A 199 -3.52 23.35 6.23
C VAL A 199 -4.11 23.17 7.62
N ALA A 200 -3.77 22.06 8.27
CA ALA A 200 -4.20 21.74 9.62
C ALA A 200 -3.18 22.28 10.62
N ALA A 201 -3.63 23.03 11.61
CA ALA A 201 -2.79 23.63 12.63
C ALA A 201 -3.29 23.27 14.02
N VAL A 202 -2.39 22.76 14.87
CA VAL A 202 -2.61 22.57 16.31
C VAL A 202 -1.94 23.73 17.04
N VAL A 203 -2.74 24.63 17.61
CA VAL A 203 -2.29 25.80 18.38
C VAL A 203 -2.97 25.76 19.74
N ASP A 204 -2.21 25.89 20.83
CA ASP A 204 -2.71 25.76 22.21
C ASP A 204 -3.46 24.44 22.52
N GLY A 205 -3.25 23.39 21.72
CA GLY A 205 -3.98 22.12 21.81
C GLY A 205 -5.31 22.10 21.03
N HIS A 206 -5.64 23.16 20.30
CA HIS A 206 -6.81 23.28 19.45
C HIS A 206 -6.44 23.00 18.01
N LEU A 207 -7.12 22.04 17.37
CA LEU A 207 -6.94 21.72 15.97
C LEU A 207 -7.91 22.51 15.10
N SER A 208 -7.37 23.26 14.14
CA SER A 208 -8.12 24.01 13.13
C SER A 208 -7.65 23.64 11.72
N ILE A 209 -8.52 23.79 10.72
CA ILE A 209 -8.21 23.47 9.32
C ILE A 209 -8.49 24.69 8.45
N HIS A 210 -7.47 25.10 7.69
CA HIS A 210 -7.49 26.29 6.86
C HIS A 210 -7.31 25.93 5.39
N ARG A 211 -7.87 26.74 4.49
CA ARG A 211 -7.71 26.63 3.04
C ARG A 211 -7.73 28.01 2.40
N ILE A 212 -6.87 28.24 1.42
CA ILE A 212 -6.72 29.56 0.77
C ILE A 212 -7.92 29.88 -0.14
N LYS A 213 -8.38 28.91 -0.93
CA LYS A 213 -9.47 29.10 -1.90
C LYS A 213 -10.49 27.98 -1.77
N ARG A 214 -11.76 28.33 -1.90
CA ARG A 214 -12.85 27.38 -2.07
C ARG A 214 -12.95 26.99 -3.55
N ARG A 215 -12.91 25.70 -3.85
CA ARG A 215 -13.22 25.15 -5.18
C ARG A 215 -14.64 24.58 -5.20
N ALA A 216 -15.21 24.50 -6.40
CA ALA A 216 -16.51 23.86 -6.58
C ALA A 216 -16.38 22.35 -6.28
N GLY A 217 -17.21 21.84 -5.37
CA GLY A 217 -17.15 20.44 -4.90
C GLY A 217 -16.42 20.23 -3.57
N ASP A 218 -15.76 21.25 -3.01
CA ASP A 218 -15.08 21.15 -1.73
C ASP A 218 -16.06 20.92 -0.57
N HIS A 219 -15.78 19.92 0.27
CA HIS A 219 -16.52 19.72 1.50
C HIS A 219 -16.25 20.89 2.48
N PRO A 220 -17.29 21.52 3.04
CA PRO A 220 -17.14 22.68 3.92
C PRO A 220 -16.55 22.32 5.29
N ALA A 221 -16.46 21.04 5.62
CA ALA A 221 -15.93 20.54 6.88
C ALA A 221 -15.19 19.21 6.67
N ARG A 222 -14.34 18.84 7.63
CA ARG A 222 -13.74 17.50 7.74
C ARG A 222 -14.42 16.75 8.87
N ALA A 223 -14.99 15.59 8.54
CA ALA A 223 -15.61 14.72 9.53
C ALA A 223 -14.54 13.93 10.29
N ILE A 224 -14.75 13.74 11.59
CA ILE A 224 -14.01 12.77 12.39
C ILE A 224 -14.62 11.40 12.15
N GLN A 225 -13.85 10.51 11.55
CA GLN A 225 -14.28 9.17 11.16
C GLN A 225 -13.74 8.13 12.14
N THR A 226 -14.52 7.08 12.38
CA THR A 226 -14.08 5.91 13.13
C THR A 226 -13.56 4.86 12.16
N LEU A 227 -12.27 4.53 12.26
CA LEU A 227 -11.66 3.46 11.47
C LEU A 227 -12.25 2.11 11.87
N GLN A 228 -12.64 1.32 10.87
CA GLN A 228 -13.03 -0.09 11.04
C GLN A 228 -11.82 -1.04 11.04
N LEU A 229 -10.64 -0.51 11.40
CA LEU A 229 -9.39 -1.24 11.41
C LEU A 229 -9.10 -1.76 12.82
N GLU A 230 -8.71 -3.03 12.93
CA GLU A 230 -8.30 -3.61 14.21
C GLU A 230 -6.77 -3.78 14.26
N LEU A 231 -6.16 -3.52 15.42
CA LEU A 231 -4.71 -3.64 15.61
C LEU A 231 -4.17 -5.03 15.21
N GLN A 232 -4.94 -6.09 15.44
CA GLN A 232 -4.57 -7.46 15.08
C GLN A 232 -4.35 -7.63 13.57
N GLN A 233 -5.03 -6.84 12.73
CA GLN A 233 -4.90 -6.90 11.28
C GLN A 233 -3.54 -6.40 10.79
N ILE A 234 -2.87 -5.53 11.55
CA ILE A 234 -1.53 -5.00 11.23
C ILE A 234 -0.40 -5.66 12.04
N MET A 235 -0.71 -6.65 12.87
CA MET A 235 0.29 -7.45 13.61
C MET A 235 0.59 -8.77 12.91
N LYS A 236 1.82 -9.29 13.05
CA LYS A 236 2.19 -10.62 12.49
C LYS A 236 1.46 -11.79 13.16
N GLY A 237 1.00 -11.63 14.40
CA GLY A 237 0.41 -12.72 15.17
C GLY A 237 1.40 -13.88 15.36
N ASN A 238 0.97 -15.10 15.06
CA ASN A 238 1.78 -16.31 15.18
C ASN A 238 2.70 -16.59 13.96
N PHE A 239 2.69 -15.71 12.96
CA PHE A 239 3.49 -15.88 11.75
C PHE A 239 4.86 -15.21 11.87
N SER A 240 5.84 -15.73 11.11
CA SER A 240 7.21 -15.20 11.11
C SER A 240 7.33 -13.87 10.33
N SER A 241 6.47 -13.67 9.33
CA SER A 241 6.47 -12.51 8.44
C SER A 241 5.04 -12.12 8.04
N PHE A 242 4.89 -10.88 7.56
CA PHE A 242 3.60 -10.40 7.05
C PHE A 242 3.20 -11.13 5.77
N MET A 243 4.11 -11.32 4.83
CA MET A 243 3.82 -12.08 3.60
C MET A 243 3.31 -13.50 3.92
N GLN A 244 3.90 -14.20 4.89
CA GLN A 244 3.40 -15.50 5.32
C GLN A 244 1.98 -15.40 5.90
N LYS A 245 1.76 -14.47 6.84
CA LYS A 245 0.42 -14.22 7.41
C LYS A 245 -0.60 -13.98 6.29
N GLU A 246 -0.30 -13.08 5.37
CA GLU A 246 -1.21 -12.61 4.33
C GLU A 246 -1.53 -13.70 3.30
N ILE A 247 -0.57 -14.58 2.98
CA ILE A 247 -0.84 -15.77 2.15
C ILE A 247 -1.83 -16.71 2.87
N PHE A 248 -1.61 -16.95 4.16
CA PHE A 248 -2.42 -17.88 4.96
C PHE A 248 -3.79 -17.30 5.36
N GLU A 249 -3.96 -15.98 5.34
CA GLU A 249 -5.24 -15.26 5.54
C GLU A 249 -6.09 -15.17 4.25
N GLN A 250 -5.66 -15.76 3.14
CA GLN A 250 -6.43 -15.75 1.89
C GLN A 250 -7.83 -16.38 2.00
N PRO A 251 -8.08 -17.46 2.77
CA PRO A 251 -9.43 -17.95 2.99
C PRO A 251 -10.37 -16.89 3.58
N GLU A 252 -9.91 -16.19 4.62
CA GLU A 252 -10.67 -15.18 5.33
C GLU A 252 -10.85 -13.90 4.50
N SER A 253 -9.79 -13.43 3.84
CA SER A 253 -9.84 -12.22 3.01
C SER A 253 -10.72 -12.41 1.77
N VAL A 254 -10.69 -13.57 1.11
CA VAL A 254 -11.63 -13.90 0.03
C VAL A 254 -13.08 -13.92 0.54
N LEU A 255 -13.34 -14.50 1.71
CA LEU A 255 -14.67 -14.46 2.33
C LEU A 255 -15.11 -13.02 2.65
N ASN A 256 -14.21 -12.20 3.18
CA ASN A 256 -14.47 -10.79 3.50
C ASN A 256 -14.76 -9.96 2.24
N SER A 257 -14.11 -10.27 1.11
CA SER A 257 -14.39 -9.66 -0.18
C SER A 257 -15.81 -9.96 -0.68
N MET A 258 -16.38 -11.11 -0.34
CA MET A 258 -17.74 -11.52 -0.73
C MET A 258 -18.82 -11.14 0.29
N ARG A 259 -18.43 -10.82 1.53
CA ARG A 259 -19.36 -10.57 2.64
C ARG A 259 -20.34 -9.45 2.31
N GLY A 260 -21.64 -9.76 2.42
CA GLY A 260 -22.72 -8.81 2.12
C GLY A 260 -22.88 -8.48 0.64
N ARG A 261 -22.14 -9.15 -0.26
CA ARG A 261 -22.16 -8.92 -1.71
C ARG A 261 -22.61 -10.12 -2.50
N VAL A 262 -22.36 -11.34 -2.00
CA VAL A 262 -22.83 -12.59 -2.60
C VAL A 262 -23.83 -13.23 -1.66
N ASN A 263 -25.05 -13.44 -2.14
CA ASN A 263 -26.03 -14.28 -1.48
C ASN A 263 -26.00 -15.68 -2.11
N PHE A 264 -25.57 -16.66 -1.31
CA PHE A 264 -25.40 -18.03 -1.78
C PHE A 264 -26.69 -18.85 -1.79
N ASP A 265 -27.78 -18.34 -1.21
CA ASP A 265 -29.07 -19.04 -1.15
C ASP A 265 -29.92 -18.79 -2.40
N ASP A 266 -29.96 -17.53 -2.87
CA ASP A 266 -30.67 -17.11 -4.09
C ASP A 266 -29.75 -16.88 -5.29
N TYR A 267 -28.43 -17.01 -5.11
CA TYR A 267 -27.40 -16.77 -6.13
C TYR A 267 -27.37 -15.32 -6.64
N ALA A 268 -27.76 -14.34 -5.83
CA ALA A 268 -27.65 -12.92 -6.15
C ALA A 268 -26.25 -12.36 -5.86
N VAL A 269 -25.80 -11.42 -6.67
CA VAL A 269 -24.54 -10.68 -6.46
C VAL A 269 -24.83 -9.19 -6.55
N ILE A 270 -24.48 -8.43 -5.51
CA ILE A 270 -24.72 -6.99 -5.41
C ILE A 270 -23.44 -6.31 -4.91
N LEU A 271 -22.87 -5.44 -5.74
CA LEU A 271 -21.79 -4.54 -5.35
C LEU A 271 -22.39 -3.16 -5.10
N GLY A 272 -22.70 -2.87 -3.83
CA GLY A 272 -23.42 -1.64 -3.44
C GLY A 272 -22.76 -0.35 -3.96
N GLY A 273 -21.42 -0.31 -4.02
CA GLY A 273 -20.69 0.85 -4.56
C GLY A 273 -20.85 1.08 -6.07
N LEU A 274 -21.47 0.14 -6.81
CA LEU A 274 -21.77 0.27 -8.24
C LEU A 274 -23.27 0.42 -8.53
N GLN A 275 -24.14 0.30 -7.51
CA GLN A 275 -25.58 0.15 -7.71
C GLN A 275 -26.22 1.32 -8.46
N ASP A 276 -25.77 2.55 -8.19
CA ASP A 276 -26.28 3.76 -8.85
C ASP A 276 -25.76 3.92 -10.29
N HIS A 277 -24.69 3.21 -10.66
CA HIS A 277 -24.00 3.37 -11.94
C HIS A 277 -24.11 2.14 -12.86
N ILE A 278 -24.56 0.99 -12.35
CA ILE A 278 -24.59 -0.26 -13.12
C ILE A 278 -25.40 -0.17 -14.41
N LYS A 279 -26.51 0.58 -14.40
CA LYS A 279 -27.34 0.82 -15.59
C LYS A 279 -26.64 1.66 -16.65
N GLU A 280 -25.73 2.54 -16.24
CA GLU A 280 -24.90 3.30 -17.17
C GLU A 280 -23.76 2.47 -17.72
N ILE A 281 -23.10 1.68 -16.87
CA ILE A 281 -22.06 0.72 -17.25
C ILE A 281 -22.59 -0.28 -18.29
N LEU A 282 -23.80 -0.81 -18.11
CA LEU A 282 -24.45 -1.73 -19.06
C LEU A 282 -24.71 -1.14 -20.45
N ARG A 283 -24.73 0.20 -20.60
CA ARG A 283 -24.91 0.88 -21.89
C ARG A 283 -23.60 1.19 -22.61
N CYS A 284 -22.47 1.04 -21.91
CA CYS A 284 -21.15 1.30 -22.45
C CYS A 284 -20.70 0.17 -23.39
N ARG A 285 -19.67 0.44 -24.18
CA ARG A 285 -19.29 -0.44 -25.31
C ARG A 285 -17.95 -1.13 -25.16
N ARG A 286 -17.17 -0.77 -24.15
CA ARG A 286 -15.82 -1.32 -23.93
C ARG A 286 -15.39 -1.14 -22.47
N LEU A 287 -14.69 -2.14 -21.97
CA LEU A 287 -14.04 -2.10 -20.66
C LEU A 287 -12.53 -1.89 -20.84
N ILE A 288 -11.95 -1.00 -20.04
CA ILE A 288 -10.50 -0.77 -20.02
C ILE A 288 -10.01 -0.94 -18.58
N LEU A 289 -9.20 -1.95 -18.31
CA LEU A 289 -8.61 -2.21 -16.99
C LEU A 289 -7.20 -1.63 -16.96
N ILE A 290 -6.96 -0.67 -16.09
CA ILE A 290 -5.71 0.09 -16.00
C ILE A 290 -5.10 -0.12 -14.62
N ALA A 291 -3.87 -0.63 -14.59
CA ALA A 291 -3.16 -0.91 -13.34
C ALA A 291 -1.64 -1.07 -13.56
N CYS A 292 -0.91 -1.32 -12.45
CA CYS A 292 0.51 -1.65 -12.47
C CYS A 292 0.78 -2.97 -11.74
N GLY A 293 1.87 -3.66 -12.12
CA GLY A 293 2.39 -4.83 -11.41
C GLY A 293 1.35 -5.94 -11.18
N THR A 294 1.29 -6.46 -9.95
CA THR A 294 0.35 -7.53 -9.57
C THR A 294 -1.13 -7.14 -9.80
N SER A 295 -1.51 -5.87 -9.65
CA SER A 295 -2.89 -5.43 -9.93
C SER A 295 -3.23 -5.46 -11.43
N TYR A 296 -2.24 -5.25 -12.31
CA TYR A 296 -2.41 -5.50 -13.74
C TYR A 296 -2.61 -7.00 -14.02
N HIS A 297 -1.87 -7.88 -13.33
CA HIS A 297 -2.09 -9.33 -13.47
C HIS A 297 -3.49 -9.77 -13.04
N ALA A 298 -4.10 -9.14 -12.04
CA ALA A 298 -5.49 -9.41 -11.67
C ALA A 298 -6.47 -9.08 -12.82
N GLY A 299 -6.20 -8.00 -13.57
CA GLY A 299 -6.92 -7.68 -14.79
C GLY A 299 -6.70 -8.71 -15.90
N VAL A 300 -5.47 -9.17 -16.12
CA VAL A 300 -5.18 -10.24 -17.09
C VAL A 300 -5.89 -11.54 -16.70
N ALA A 301 -5.94 -11.87 -15.40
CA ALA A 301 -6.53 -13.09 -14.89
C ALA A 301 -8.05 -13.15 -15.08
N THR A 302 -8.70 -12.00 -15.09
CA THR A 302 -10.17 -11.88 -15.16
C THR A 302 -10.67 -11.41 -16.53
N ARG A 303 -9.77 -11.01 -17.43
CA ARG A 303 -10.11 -10.56 -18.79
C ARG A 303 -11.06 -11.53 -19.51
N GLN A 304 -10.72 -12.82 -19.52
CA GLN A 304 -11.50 -13.81 -20.27
C GLN A 304 -12.94 -13.97 -19.74
N VAL A 305 -13.13 -13.99 -18.41
CA VAL A 305 -14.48 -14.11 -17.82
C VAL A 305 -15.27 -12.80 -17.94
N LEU A 306 -14.58 -11.65 -17.94
CA LEU A 306 -15.22 -10.37 -18.25
C LEU A 306 -15.70 -10.34 -19.71
N GLU A 307 -14.89 -10.79 -20.67
CA GLU A 307 -15.30 -10.92 -22.08
C GLU A 307 -16.51 -11.86 -22.22
N GLU A 308 -16.48 -13.03 -21.56
CA GLU A 308 -17.57 -14.02 -21.56
C GLU A 308 -18.88 -13.46 -20.98
N LEU A 309 -18.82 -12.87 -19.78
CA LEU A 309 -20.00 -12.47 -19.03
C LEU A 309 -20.49 -11.06 -19.36
N THR A 310 -19.71 -10.23 -20.05
CA THR A 310 -20.18 -8.90 -20.50
C THR A 310 -20.44 -8.83 -22.00
N GLU A 311 -19.82 -9.71 -22.80
CA GLU A 311 -19.77 -9.64 -24.27
C GLU A 311 -19.17 -8.31 -24.81
N LEU A 312 -18.53 -7.53 -23.94
CA LEU A 312 -17.84 -6.32 -24.32
C LEU A 312 -16.37 -6.62 -24.65
N PRO A 313 -15.74 -5.85 -25.56
CA PRO A 313 -14.29 -5.80 -25.66
C PRO A 313 -13.68 -5.39 -24.32
N VAL A 314 -12.73 -6.19 -23.83
CA VAL A 314 -11.98 -5.91 -22.60
C VAL A 314 -10.51 -5.68 -22.93
N MET A 315 -10.02 -4.48 -22.68
CA MET A 315 -8.60 -4.13 -22.79
C MET A 315 -7.99 -4.11 -21.39
N VAL A 316 -6.75 -4.61 -21.26
CA VAL A 316 -6.00 -4.58 -20.00
C VAL A 316 -4.67 -3.90 -20.31
N GLU A 317 -4.38 -2.82 -19.60
CA GLU A 317 -3.30 -1.90 -19.92
C GLU A 317 -2.41 -1.64 -18.70
N LEU A 318 -1.09 -1.64 -18.92
CA LEU A 318 -0.14 -1.13 -17.94
C LEU A 318 -0.25 0.40 -17.93
N ALA A 319 -0.48 0.99 -16.75
CA ALA A 319 -0.82 2.41 -16.65
C ALA A 319 0.25 3.36 -17.21
N SER A 320 1.53 3.02 -17.05
CA SER A 320 2.64 3.81 -17.59
C SER A 320 2.61 3.86 -19.13
N ASP A 321 2.57 2.70 -19.78
CA ASP A 321 2.52 2.62 -21.25
C ASP A 321 1.19 3.18 -21.82
N PHE A 322 0.09 3.05 -21.08
CA PHE A 322 -1.18 3.67 -21.43
C PHE A 322 -1.08 5.20 -21.58
N LEU A 323 -0.39 5.84 -20.64
CA LEU A 323 -0.13 7.28 -20.63
C LEU A 323 0.86 7.68 -21.73
N ASP A 324 1.98 6.96 -21.85
CA ASP A 324 3.03 7.24 -22.84
C ASP A 324 2.49 7.26 -24.27
N ARG A 325 1.59 6.34 -24.59
CA ARG A 325 0.98 6.23 -25.92
C ARG A 325 -0.18 7.19 -26.16
N ASN A 326 -0.58 7.96 -25.16
CA ASN A 326 -1.80 8.78 -25.19
C ASN A 326 -3.01 7.97 -25.70
N THR A 327 -3.27 6.84 -25.04
CA THR A 327 -4.23 5.84 -25.52
C THR A 327 -5.63 6.46 -25.76
N PRO A 328 -6.30 6.16 -26.89
CA PRO A 328 -7.64 6.68 -27.18
C PRO A 328 -8.72 6.17 -26.21
N VAL A 329 -9.39 7.10 -25.54
CA VAL A 329 -10.50 6.87 -24.62
C VAL A 329 -11.71 7.68 -25.07
N PHE A 330 -12.89 7.08 -24.99
CA PHE A 330 -14.17 7.64 -25.42
C PHE A 330 -15.17 7.70 -24.25
N ARG A 331 -16.27 8.43 -24.47
CA ARG A 331 -17.29 8.68 -23.44
C ARG A 331 -18.12 7.44 -23.09
N ASP A 332 -18.15 6.45 -23.96
CA ASP A 332 -18.84 5.16 -23.79
C ASP A 332 -17.88 4.03 -23.37
N ASP A 333 -16.67 4.38 -22.92
CA ASP A 333 -15.76 3.46 -22.24
C ASP A 333 -16.04 3.44 -20.73
N VAL A 334 -15.88 2.26 -20.13
CA VAL A 334 -15.79 2.09 -18.67
C VAL A 334 -14.35 1.75 -18.31
N CYS A 335 -13.72 2.65 -17.57
CA CYS A 335 -12.33 2.52 -17.16
C CYS A 335 -12.23 2.04 -15.71
N PHE A 336 -11.69 0.84 -15.50
CA PHE A 336 -11.40 0.27 -14.19
C PHE A 336 -9.98 0.60 -13.76
N PHE A 337 -9.82 1.11 -12.54
CA PHE A 337 -8.53 1.44 -11.94
C PHE A 337 -8.28 0.51 -10.77
N ILE A 338 -7.37 -0.46 -10.95
CA ILE A 338 -7.10 -1.50 -9.96
C ILE A 338 -5.83 -1.14 -9.20
N SER A 339 -5.95 -0.88 -7.90
CA SER A 339 -4.82 -0.50 -7.05
C SER A 339 -5.08 -0.87 -5.60
N GLN A 340 -4.21 -1.69 -4.99
CA GLN A 340 -4.32 -2.01 -3.56
C GLN A 340 -4.29 -0.73 -2.71
N SER A 341 -3.31 0.14 -2.94
CA SER A 341 -3.10 1.35 -2.13
C SER A 341 -4.06 2.48 -2.49
N GLY A 342 -4.54 2.50 -3.73
CA GLY A 342 -5.33 3.60 -4.28
C GLY A 342 -4.53 4.89 -4.51
N GLU A 343 -3.19 4.82 -4.46
CA GLU A 343 -2.26 5.95 -4.57
C GLU A 343 -1.16 5.73 -5.63
N THR A 344 -1.21 4.62 -6.39
CA THR A 344 -0.22 4.33 -7.44
C THR A 344 -0.21 5.46 -8.48
N ALA A 345 0.92 6.16 -8.62
CA ALA A 345 1.02 7.41 -9.39
C ALA A 345 0.54 7.28 -10.84
N ASP A 346 1.06 6.32 -11.61
CA ASP A 346 0.66 6.12 -13.02
C ASP A 346 -0.83 5.78 -13.14
N THR A 347 -1.35 4.91 -12.26
CA THR A 347 -2.78 4.56 -12.24
C THR A 347 -3.65 5.77 -11.93
N LEU A 348 -3.23 6.62 -10.99
CA LEU A 348 -3.94 7.86 -10.63
C LEU A 348 -3.90 8.89 -11.77
N MET A 349 -2.76 9.02 -12.46
CA MET A 349 -2.66 9.89 -13.63
C MET A 349 -3.53 9.37 -14.79
N ALA A 350 -3.54 8.05 -15.02
CA ALA A 350 -4.42 7.44 -16.02
C ALA A 350 -5.90 7.65 -15.67
N LEU A 351 -6.27 7.62 -14.39
CA LEU A 351 -7.61 7.98 -13.92
C LEU A 351 -7.99 9.39 -14.37
N ARG A 352 -7.16 10.38 -14.03
CA ARG A 352 -7.41 11.78 -14.39
C ARG A 352 -7.48 11.95 -15.92
N TYR A 353 -6.59 11.29 -16.66
CA TYR A 353 -6.59 11.26 -18.13
C TYR A 353 -7.91 10.73 -18.72
N CYS A 354 -8.47 9.65 -18.16
CA CYS A 354 -9.74 9.09 -18.61
C CYS A 354 -10.94 9.99 -18.24
N LYS A 355 -10.91 10.62 -17.06
CA LYS A 355 -11.94 11.57 -16.63
C LYS A 355 -12.03 12.78 -17.55
N GLU A 356 -10.89 13.33 -17.96
CA GLU A 356 -10.83 14.44 -18.93
C GLU A 356 -11.50 14.10 -20.27
N ARG A 357 -11.53 12.81 -20.64
CA ARG A 357 -12.16 12.30 -21.87
C ARG A 357 -13.62 11.88 -21.67
N GLY A 358 -14.13 12.00 -20.44
CA GLY A 358 -15.53 11.77 -20.10
C GLY A 358 -15.93 10.29 -20.07
N ALA A 359 -14.98 9.37 -19.89
CA ALA A 359 -15.27 7.97 -19.62
C ALA A 359 -15.83 7.78 -18.21
N LEU A 360 -16.65 6.75 -18.01
CA LEU A 360 -17.09 6.36 -16.67
C LEU A 360 -15.96 5.63 -15.95
N THR A 361 -15.64 6.05 -14.74
CA THR A 361 -14.47 5.58 -13.99
C THR A 361 -14.85 4.75 -12.76
N VAL A 362 -14.26 3.57 -12.63
CA VAL A 362 -14.53 2.60 -11.55
C VAL A 362 -13.26 2.29 -10.77
N GLY A 363 -13.24 2.56 -9.47
CA GLY A 363 -12.11 2.24 -8.59
C GLY A 363 -12.22 0.85 -7.96
N ILE A 364 -11.21 -0.01 -8.11
CA ILE A 364 -11.09 -1.29 -7.39
C ILE A 364 -9.91 -1.18 -6.43
N THR A 365 -10.21 -0.86 -5.16
CA THR A 365 -9.19 -0.43 -4.17
C THR A 365 -9.28 -1.17 -2.84
N ASN A 366 -8.19 -1.22 -2.07
CA ASN A 366 -8.19 -1.79 -0.71
C ASN A 366 -8.05 -0.74 0.41
N THR A 367 -7.77 0.52 0.05
CA THR A 367 -7.64 1.63 1.00
C THR A 367 -8.83 2.58 0.88
N VAL A 368 -9.61 2.67 1.97
CA VAL A 368 -10.75 3.58 2.07
C VAL A 368 -10.26 5.03 2.06
N GLY A 369 -10.89 5.88 1.25
CA GLY A 369 -10.55 7.31 1.18
C GLY A 369 -9.26 7.62 0.42
N SER A 370 -8.65 6.63 -0.22
CA SER A 370 -7.53 6.83 -1.15
C SER A 370 -7.90 7.72 -2.34
N SER A 371 -6.91 8.34 -2.98
CA SER A 371 -7.11 9.26 -4.12
C SER A 371 -7.91 8.61 -5.25
N ILE A 372 -7.57 7.37 -5.66
CA ILE A 372 -8.34 6.65 -6.69
C ILE A 372 -9.79 6.40 -6.25
N SER A 373 -10.02 6.00 -4.99
CA SER A 373 -11.38 5.74 -4.49
C SER A 373 -12.26 7.00 -4.41
N ARG A 374 -11.66 8.18 -4.19
CA ARG A 374 -12.36 9.47 -4.11
C ARG A 374 -12.58 10.11 -5.48
N GLU A 375 -11.62 9.94 -6.39
CA GLU A 375 -11.66 10.56 -7.71
C GLU A 375 -12.46 9.75 -8.74
N THR A 376 -12.75 8.47 -8.50
CA THR A 376 -13.59 7.65 -9.40
C THR A 376 -15.07 7.96 -9.22
N ASP A 377 -15.89 7.72 -10.26
CA ASP A 377 -17.34 7.98 -10.22
C ASP A 377 -18.06 6.96 -9.32
N CYS A 378 -17.59 5.72 -9.36
CA CYS A 378 -18.04 4.65 -8.48
C CYS A 378 -16.90 3.66 -8.19
N GLY A 379 -17.10 2.72 -7.26
CA GLY A 379 -16.01 1.81 -6.91
C GLY A 379 -16.39 0.66 -5.98
N VAL A 380 -15.44 -0.25 -5.83
CA VAL A 380 -15.53 -1.44 -4.98
C VAL A 380 -14.30 -1.47 -4.07
N HIS A 381 -14.54 -1.42 -2.76
CA HIS A 381 -13.52 -1.73 -1.78
C HIS A 381 -13.33 -3.25 -1.70
N ILE A 382 -12.16 -3.78 -2.00
CA ILE A 382 -11.97 -5.25 -2.08
C ILE A 382 -12.04 -5.93 -0.70
N ASN A 383 -11.91 -5.17 0.40
CA ASN A 383 -12.06 -5.64 1.77
C ASN A 383 -11.16 -6.84 2.15
N ALA A 384 -9.90 -6.82 1.70
CA ALA A 384 -8.91 -7.85 2.06
C ALA A 384 -8.28 -7.61 3.46
N GLY A 385 -8.58 -6.48 4.10
CA GLY A 385 -7.84 -5.93 5.22
C GLY A 385 -6.49 -5.34 4.79
N PRO A 386 -5.74 -4.68 5.68
CA PRO A 386 -4.41 -4.14 5.35
C PRO A 386 -3.48 -5.21 4.82
N GLU A 387 -2.70 -4.82 3.82
CA GLU A 387 -1.58 -5.61 3.29
C GLU A 387 -0.32 -4.82 3.62
N ILE A 388 0.53 -5.41 4.46
CA ILE A 388 1.77 -4.86 5.01
C ILE A 388 2.98 -5.47 4.28
N GLY A 389 2.86 -6.71 3.79
CA GLY A 389 3.87 -7.32 2.93
C GLY A 389 4.09 -6.50 1.66
N VAL A 390 5.37 -6.30 1.30
CA VAL A 390 5.76 -5.55 0.09
C VAL A 390 5.20 -6.21 -1.17
N ALA A 391 5.32 -7.53 -1.24
CA ALA A 391 4.80 -8.32 -2.35
C ALA A 391 3.31 -8.60 -2.13
N SER A 392 2.46 -8.08 -3.01
CA SER A 392 1.01 -8.28 -2.92
C SER A 392 0.63 -9.76 -3.03
N THR A 393 -0.31 -10.22 -2.19
CA THR A 393 -0.78 -11.62 -2.11
C THR A 393 -2.30 -11.67 -2.01
N LYS A 394 -2.87 -11.39 -0.84
CA LYS A 394 -4.33 -11.40 -0.62
C LYS A 394 -5.03 -10.28 -1.39
N ALA A 395 -4.39 -9.15 -1.65
CA ALA A 395 -5.01 -8.13 -2.48
C ALA A 395 -5.18 -8.60 -3.93
N TYR A 396 -4.26 -9.40 -4.50
CA TYR A 396 -4.43 -9.99 -5.83
C TYR A 396 -5.66 -10.90 -5.90
N THR A 397 -5.81 -11.83 -4.95
CA THR A 397 -6.93 -12.77 -4.95
C THR A 397 -8.26 -12.09 -4.65
N SER A 398 -8.29 -11.09 -3.76
CA SER A 398 -9.47 -10.25 -3.52
C SER A 398 -9.82 -9.34 -4.70
N GLN A 399 -8.85 -8.82 -5.45
CA GLN A 399 -9.06 -8.08 -6.71
C GLN A 399 -9.69 -8.99 -7.77
N PHE A 400 -9.16 -10.21 -7.91
CA PHE A 400 -9.72 -11.24 -8.79
C PHE A 400 -11.19 -11.49 -8.47
N VAL A 401 -11.52 -11.82 -7.22
CA VAL A 401 -12.90 -12.09 -6.78
C VAL A 401 -13.82 -10.89 -7.02
N SER A 402 -13.33 -9.67 -6.76
CA SER A 402 -14.11 -8.43 -6.98
C SER A 402 -14.49 -8.22 -8.44
N LEU A 403 -13.56 -8.47 -9.36
CA LEU A 403 -13.81 -8.38 -10.81
C LEU A 403 -14.75 -9.50 -11.31
N VAL A 404 -14.66 -10.70 -10.74
CA VAL A 404 -15.62 -11.79 -11.03
C VAL A 404 -17.03 -11.43 -10.55
N MET A 405 -17.17 -10.88 -9.34
CA MET A 405 -18.47 -10.41 -8.84
C MET A 405 -19.07 -9.32 -9.74
N PHE A 406 -18.24 -8.40 -10.24
CA PHE A 406 -18.68 -7.41 -11.22
C PHE A 406 -19.19 -8.09 -12.51
N ALA A 407 -18.46 -9.06 -13.04
CA ALA A 407 -18.87 -9.83 -14.21
C ALA A 407 -20.22 -10.55 -14.00
N LEU A 408 -20.45 -11.09 -12.79
CA LEU A 408 -21.71 -11.75 -12.40
C LEU A 408 -22.91 -10.79 -12.29
N MET A 409 -22.68 -9.53 -11.94
CA MET A 409 -23.71 -8.48 -11.97
C MET A 409 -24.07 -8.11 -13.41
N MET A 410 -23.07 -7.98 -14.30
CA MET A 410 -23.28 -7.56 -15.69
C MET A 410 -24.11 -8.54 -16.51
N CYS A 411 -24.16 -9.81 -16.13
CA CYS A 411 -24.92 -10.84 -16.83
C CYS A 411 -26.24 -11.24 -16.15
N GLU A 412 -26.69 -10.49 -15.15
CA GLU A 412 -27.81 -10.88 -14.31
C GLU A 412 -29.12 -11.15 -15.07
N ASP A 413 -29.46 -10.29 -16.02
CA ASP A 413 -30.71 -10.37 -16.77
C ASP A 413 -30.66 -11.38 -17.94
N ARG A 414 -29.53 -12.06 -18.16
CA ARG A 414 -29.36 -12.98 -19.31
C ARG A 414 -29.78 -14.41 -18.95
N ILE A 415 -30.88 -14.89 -19.53
CA ILE A 415 -31.41 -16.24 -19.26
C ILE A 415 -30.41 -17.34 -19.66
N SER A 416 -29.74 -17.18 -20.81
CA SER A 416 -28.83 -18.19 -21.37
C SER A 416 -27.61 -18.49 -20.49
N ILE A 417 -27.21 -17.56 -19.61
CA ILE A 417 -25.97 -17.65 -18.83
C ILE A 417 -26.23 -17.94 -17.34
N GLN A 418 -27.49 -18.13 -16.93
CA GLN A 418 -27.84 -18.36 -15.52
C GLN A 418 -27.17 -19.60 -14.93
N GLU A 419 -27.06 -20.70 -15.69
CA GLU A 419 -26.38 -21.90 -15.19
C GLU A 419 -24.88 -21.68 -15.01
N ARG A 420 -24.25 -20.93 -15.92
CA ARG A 420 -22.85 -20.50 -15.79
C ARG A 420 -22.65 -19.58 -14.59
N ARG A 421 -23.56 -18.62 -14.35
CA ARG A 421 -23.53 -17.77 -13.15
C ARG A 421 -23.62 -18.60 -11.88
N LYS A 422 -24.57 -19.53 -11.79
CA LYS A 422 -24.74 -20.41 -10.63
C LYS A 422 -23.51 -21.29 -10.42
N GLU A 423 -22.92 -21.84 -11.48
CA GLU A 423 -21.66 -22.59 -11.41
C GLU A 423 -20.55 -21.75 -10.76
N ILE A 424 -20.34 -20.52 -11.24
CA ILE A 424 -19.31 -19.62 -10.71
C ILE A 424 -19.59 -19.26 -9.24
N ILE A 425 -20.85 -18.96 -8.89
CA ILE A 425 -21.23 -18.62 -7.50
C ILE A 425 -21.06 -19.82 -6.55
N ARG A 426 -21.36 -21.05 -7.00
CA ARG A 426 -21.03 -22.26 -6.23
C ARG A 426 -19.52 -22.41 -6.04
N GLY A 427 -18.74 -22.11 -7.08
CA GLY A 427 -17.27 -22.06 -7.01
C GLY A 427 -16.77 -21.03 -5.99
N LEU A 428 -17.33 -19.83 -5.99
CA LEU A 428 -17.03 -18.79 -5.00
C LEU A 428 -17.36 -19.24 -3.57
N LYS A 429 -18.46 -19.98 -3.38
CA LYS A 429 -18.86 -20.53 -2.08
C LYS A 429 -17.82 -21.50 -1.50
N SER A 430 -17.28 -22.39 -2.33
CA SER A 430 -16.29 -23.39 -1.91
C SER A 430 -14.86 -22.86 -1.88
N LEU A 431 -14.59 -21.74 -2.55
CA LEU A 431 -13.25 -21.20 -2.76
C LEU A 431 -12.43 -21.03 -1.46
N PRO A 432 -12.96 -20.49 -0.34
CA PRO A 432 -12.19 -20.37 0.90
C PRO A 432 -11.67 -21.72 1.43
N ASP A 433 -12.48 -22.77 1.36
CA ASP A 433 -12.08 -24.10 1.86
C ASP A 433 -11.11 -24.79 0.91
N LEU A 434 -11.25 -24.56 -0.41
CA LEU A 434 -10.27 -25.03 -1.40
C LEU A 434 -8.92 -24.33 -1.24
N ILE A 435 -8.89 -23.05 -0.86
CA ILE A 435 -7.65 -22.36 -0.51
C ILE A 435 -7.01 -22.99 0.72
N LYS A 436 -7.80 -23.31 1.77
CA LYS A 436 -7.28 -24.01 2.96
C LYS A 436 -6.66 -25.36 2.59
N GLU A 437 -7.29 -26.13 1.70
CA GLU A 437 -6.74 -27.39 1.18
C GLU A 437 -5.34 -27.18 0.57
N ILE A 438 -5.15 -26.13 -0.25
CA ILE A 438 -3.84 -25.81 -0.85
C ILE A 438 -2.81 -25.38 0.19
N LEU A 439 -3.21 -24.59 1.19
CA LEU A 439 -2.31 -24.14 2.25
C LEU A 439 -1.78 -25.31 3.10
N THR A 440 -2.46 -26.46 3.13
CA THR A 440 -1.91 -27.67 3.78
C THR A 440 -0.69 -28.26 3.05
N MET A 441 -0.45 -27.88 1.80
CA MET A 441 0.68 -28.34 0.98
C MET A 441 1.98 -27.54 1.23
N ASP A 442 2.01 -26.68 2.24
CA ASP A 442 3.15 -25.82 2.57
C ASP A 442 4.47 -26.59 2.71
N GLU A 443 4.47 -27.75 3.39
CA GLU A 443 5.67 -28.58 3.59
C GLU A 443 6.17 -29.21 2.27
N GLU A 444 5.26 -29.59 1.39
CA GLU A 444 5.59 -30.13 0.05
C GLU A 444 6.24 -29.05 -0.81
N ILE A 445 5.68 -27.84 -0.79
CA ILE A 445 6.20 -26.69 -1.52
C ILE A 445 7.54 -26.22 -0.93
N GLN A 446 7.71 -26.29 0.40
CA GLN A 446 9.00 -26.03 1.04
C GLN A 446 10.07 -27.03 0.57
N THR A 447 9.70 -28.31 0.43
CA THR A 447 10.62 -29.34 -0.09
C THR A 447 11.02 -29.03 -1.52
N LEU A 448 10.08 -28.61 -2.37
CA LEU A 448 10.36 -28.17 -3.73
C LEU A 448 11.29 -26.95 -3.77
N ALA A 449 11.10 -25.98 -2.86
CA ALA A 449 11.96 -24.81 -2.77
C ALA A 449 13.43 -25.18 -2.50
N ARG A 450 13.69 -26.25 -1.74
CA ARG A 450 15.05 -26.78 -1.51
C ARG A 450 15.72 -27.33 -2.76
N GLU A 451 14.95 -27.78 -3.75
CA GLU A 451 15.49 -28.22 -5.05
C GLU A 451 15.82 -27.01 -5.96
N LEU A 452 15.13 -25.88 -5.77
CA LEU A 452 15.22 -24.72 -6.65
C LEU A 452 16.06 -23.56 -6.09
N TYR A 453 16.34 -23.48 -4.79
CA TYR A 453 16.92 -22.26 -4.18
C TYR A 453 18.30 -21.88 -4.74
N GLN A 454 19.09 -22.84 -5.23
CA GLN A 454 20.40 -22.58 -5.85
C GLN A 454 20.31 -22.16 -7.33
N GLN A 455 19.14 -22.30 -7.96
CA GLN A 455 18.97 -22.03 -9.37
C GLN A 455 18.98 -20.54 -9.67
N LYS A 456 19.54 -20.15 -10.81
CA LYS A 456 19.59 -18.74 -11.23
C LYS A 456 18.31 -18.30 -11.93
N SER A 457 17.67 -19.23 -12.63
CA SER A 457 16.49 -18.95 -13.44
C SER A 457 15.41 -20.00 -13.26
N VAL A 458 14.16 -19.61 -13.51
CA VAL A 458 13.02 -20.52 -13.63
C VAL A 458 12.02 -19.97 -14.65
N LEU A 459 11.55 -20.82 -15.56
CA LEU A 459 10.51 -20.48 -16.51
C LEU A 459 9.16 -20.99 -16.01
N ILE A 460 8.13 -20.15 -16.04
CA ILE A 460 6.77 -20.52 -15.61
C ILE A 460 5.85 -20.45 -16.83
N MET A 461 5.18 -21.55 -17.16
CA MET A 461 4.44 -21.69 -18.42
C MET A 461 2.97 -22.04 -18.18
N GLY A 462 2.09 -21.34 -18.88
CA GLY A 462 0.64 -21.53 -18.81
C GLY A 462 -0.08 -20.79 -19.93
N ARG A 463 -1.39 -20.99 -20.06
CA ARG A 463 -2.23 -20.35 -21.09
C ARG A 463 -3.67 -20.20 -20.59
N GLY A 464 -4.48 -19.45 -21.35
CA GLY A 464 -5.87 -19.18 -20.97
C GLY A 464 -5.92 -18.48 -19.61
N TYR A 465 -6.79 -18.96 -18.71
CA TYR A 465 -6.93 -18.46 -17.34
C TYR A 465 -5.62 -18.48 -16.54
N HIS A 466 -4.66 -19.34 -16.90
CA HIS A 466 -3.40 -19.49 -16.18
C HIS A 466 -2.24 -18.68 -16.75
N TYR A 467 -2.46 -17.86 -17.79
CA TYR A 467 -1.42 -16.95 -18.26
C TYR A 467 -1.05 -15.93 -17.17
N ALA A 468 -2.05 -15.32 -16.53
CA ALA A 468 -1.85 -14.40 -15.42
C ALA A 468 -1.16 -15.07 -14.22
N THR A 469 -1.51 -16.32 -13.89
CA THR A 469 -0.84 -17.12 -12.85
C THR A 469 0.67 -17.22 -13.10
N CYS A 470 1.08 -17.40 -14.35
CA CYS A 470 2.50 -17.52 -14.69
C CYS A 470 3.24 -16.18 -14.58
N LEU A 471 2.61 -15.10 -15.06
CA LEU A 471 3.16 -13.74 -14.92
C LEU A 471 3.30 -13.35 -13.45
N GLU A 472 2.28 -13.62 -12.64
CA GLU A 472 2.25 -13.29 -11.22
C GLU A 472 3.27 -14.11 -10.42
N GLY A 473 3.32 -15.44 -10.63
CA GLY A 473 4.32 -16.27 -9.98
C GLY A 473 5.76 -15.86 -10.34
N ALA A 474 6.00 -15.48 -11.60
CA ALA A 474 7.29 -14.98 -12.05
C ALA A 474 7.61 -13.59 -11.49
N LEU A 475 6.60 -12.76 -11.23
CA LEU A 475 6.81 -11.48 -10.55
C LEU A 475 7.15 -11.72 -9.07
N LYS A 476 6.40 -12.56 -8.35
CA LYS A 476 6.66 -12.87 -6.94
C LYS A 476 8.05 -13.46 -6.73
N ILE A 477 8.42 -14.48 -7.51
CA ILE A 477 9.77 -15.08 -7.41
C ILE A 477 10.85 -14.02 -7.69
N LYS A 478 10.67 -13.17 -8.70
CA LYS A 478 11.63 -12.10 -9.02
C LYS A 478 11.76 -11.08 -7.88
N GLU A 479 10.64 -10.65 -7.32
CA GLU A 479 10.54 -9.56 -6.34
C GLU A 479 11.19 -9.89 -5.01
N ILE A 480 11.01 -11.12 -4.49
CA ILE A 480 11.47 -11.47 -3.13
C ILE A 480 12.64 -12.45 -3.10
N THR A 481 12.87 -13.20 -4.19
CA THR A 481 13.96 -14.18 -4.24
C THR A 481 15.15 -13.72 -5.08
N TYR A 482 14.96 -12.71 -5.95
CA TYR A 482 15.94 -12.23 -6.95
C TYR A 482 16.43 -13.31 -7.93
N MET A 483 15.73 -14.44 -8.00
CA MET A 483 15.89 -15.40 -9.08
C MET A 483 15.30 -14.80 -10.36
N HIS A 484 16.01 -14.97 -11.48
CA HIS A 484 15.47 -14.56 -12.77
C HIS A 484 14.32 -15.49 -13.17
N SER A 485 13.10 -15.06 -12.90
CA SER A 485 11.88 -15.80 -13.22
C SER A 485 11.09 -15.10 -14.31
N GLU A 486 10.60 -15.88 -15.27
CA GLU A 486 9.90 -15.37 -16.45
C GLU A 486 8.62 -16.18 -16.70
N GLY A 487 7.50 -15.48 -16.86
CA GLY A 487 6.21 -16.06 -17.20
C GLY A 487 6.02 -16.09 -18.71
N ILE A 488 5.88 -17.28 -19.28
CA ILE A 488 5.79 -17.51 -20.74
C ILE A 488 4.40 -18.06 -21.08
N LEU A 489 3.77 -17.48 -22.09
CA LEU A 489 2.55 -18.03 -22.67
C LEU A 489 2.88 -19.35 -23.37
N ALA A 490 2.29 -20.46 -22.93
CA ALA A 490 2.65 -21.81 -23.39
C ALA A 490 2.44 -22.00 -24.92
N GLY A 491 1.54 -21.23 -25.54
CA GLY A 491 1.36 -21.22 -26.99
C GLY A 491 2.56 -20.66 -27.77
N GLU A 492 3.34 -19.77 -27.14
CA GLU A 492 4.47 -19.08 -27.76
C GLU A 492 5.78 -19.87 -27.72
N LEU A 493 5.82 -21.01 -27.03
CA LEU A 493 7.05 -21.79 -26.84
C LEU A 493 7.78 -22.07 -28.17
N LYS A 494 7.05 -22.50 -29.20
CA LYS A 494 7.64 -22.83 -30.51
C LYS A 494 8.16 -21.61 -31.28
N HIS A 495 7.82 -20.40 -30.85
CA HIS A 495 8.17 -19.16 -31.52
C HIS A 495 9.46 -18.52 -30.97
N GLY A 496 10.24 -19.27 -30.19
CA GLY A 496 11.56 -18.85 -29.69
C GLY A 496 11.88 -19.38 -28.29
N PRO A 497 11.02 -19.15 -27.28
CA PRO A 497 11.34 -19.45 -25.88
C PRO A 497 11.67 -20.92 -25.58
N LEU A 498 11.17 -21.88 -26.37
CA LEU A 498 11.51 -23.30 -26.22
C LEU A 498 13.01 -23.58 -26.38
N ALA A 499 13.77 -22.71 -27.05
CA ALA A 499 15.22 -22.84 -27.18
C ALA A 499 15.98 -22.72 -25.85
N LEU A 500 15.35 -22.13 -24.82
CA LEU A 500 15.92 -22.04 -23.46
C LEU A 500 15.76 -23.34 -22.67
N VAL A 501 14.91 -24.26 -23.13
CA VAL A 501 14.61 -25.49 -22.41
C VAL A 501 15.68 -26.53 -22.66
N ASP A 502 16.32 -26.97 -21.59
CA ASP A 502 17.19 -28.13 -21.54
C ASP A 502 17.01 -28.88 -20.20
N LYS A 503 17.90 -29.83 -19.92
CA LYS A 503 17.89 -30.61 -18.67
C LYS A 503 18.26 -29.82 -17.40
N LEU A 504 18.82 -28.62 -17.54
CA LEU A 504 19.30 -27.77 -16.45
C LEU A 504 18.31 -26.66 -16.11
N MET A 505 17.62 -26.11 -17.12
CA MET A 505 16.64 -25.03 -16.94
C MET A 505 15.43 -25.52 -16.14
N PRO A 506 15.17 -24.97 -14.94
CA PRO A 506 13.97 -25.28 -14.19
C PRO A 506 12.74 -24.73 -14.91
N VAL A 507 11.71 -25.57 -15.06
CA VAL A 507 10.44 -25.21 -15.67
C VAL A 507 9.31 -25.56 -14.71
N ILE A 508 8.41 -24.62 -14.48
CA ILE A 508 7.13 -24.84 -13.81
C ILE A 508 6.03 -24.71 -14.87
N MET A 509 5.13 -25.68 -14.98
CA MET A 509 3.99 -25.63 -15.89
C MET A 509 2.68 -25.68 -15.13
N VAL A 510 1.70 -24.87 -15.52
CA VAL A 510 0.33 -24.88 -14.97
C VAL A 510 -0.59 -25.56 -15.98
N ILE A 511 -1.13 -26.72 -15.62
CA ILE A 511 -1.98 -27.55 -16.48
C ILE A 511 -3.25 -27.92 -15.72
N MET A 512 -4.35 -27.22 -16.01
CA MET A 512 -5.64 -27.44 -15.36
C MET A 512 -6.67 -28.07 -16.29
N ARG A 513 -7.72 -28.65 -15.70
CA ARG A 513 -8.83 -29.31 -16.40
C ARG A 513 -9.83 -28.29 -16.95
N ASP A 514 -9.39 -27.48 -17.90
CA ASP A 514 -10.24 -26.54 -18.64
C ASP A 514 -10.25 -26.84 -20.15
N HIS A 515 -10.90 -25.98 -20.95
CA HIS A 515 -10.98 -26.12 -22.41
C HIS A 515 -9.61 -26.05 -23.12
N THR A 516 -8.53 -25.66 -22.44
CA THR A 516 -7.16 -25.61 -22.97
C THR A 516 -6.31 -26.83 -22.60
N TYR A 517 -6.84 -27.77 -21.80
CA TYR A 517 -6.12 -28.95 -21.28
C TYR A 517 -5.27 -29.68 -22.33
N THR A 518 -5.86 -30.06 -23.47
CA THR A 518 -5.16 -30.80 -24.54
C THR A 518 -4.01 -29.99 -25.15
N LYS A 519 -4.16 -28.66 -25.23
CA LYS A 519 -3.11 -27.77 -25.73
C LYS A 519 -1.99 -27.61 -24.70
N CYS A 520 -2.31 -27.61 -23.41
CA CYS A 520 -1.32 -27.62 -22.33
C CYS A 520 -0.53 -28.94 -22.29
N GLN A 521 -1.19 -30.09 -22.48
CA GLN A 521 -0.51 -31.38 -22.63
C GLN A 521 0.48 -31.37 -23.80
N SER A 522 0.08 -30.81 -24.94
CA SER A 522 0.99 -30.69 -26.09
C SER A 522 2.21 -29.82 -25.76
N ALA A 523 2.05 -28.75 -24.98
CA ALA A 523 3.18 -27.93 -24.51
C ALA A 523 4.09 -28.71 -23.55
N LEU A 524 3.52 -29.50 -22.63
CA LEU A 524 4.28 -30.36 -21.72
C LEU A 524 5.15 -31.35 -22.50
N GLN A 525 4.56 -32.01 -23.49
CA GLN A 525 5.29 -32.95 -24.37
C GLN A 525 6.45 -32.27 -25.10
N GLN A 526 6.29 -31.01 -25.54
CA GLN A 526 7.36 -30.26 -26.20
C GLN A 526 8.53 -29.95 -25.26
N VAL A 527 8.24 -29.59 -24.01
CA VAL A 527 9.27 -29.35 -22.97
C VAL A 527 10.00 -30.65 -22.65
N VAL A 528 9.25 -31.75 -22.42
CA VAL A 528 9.82 -33.08 -22.13
C VAL A 528 10.68 -33.59 -23.29
N ALA A 529 10.24 -33.39 -24.54
CA ALA A 529 11.00 -33.76 -25.73
C ALA A 529 12.35 -33.02 -25.85
N ARG A 530 12.51 -31.88 -25.18
CA ARG A 530 13.79 -31.13 -25.06
C ARG A 530 14.55 -31.45 -23.77
N GLN A 531 14.24 -32.57 -23.12
CA GLN A 531 14.83 -33.03 -21.86
C GLN A 531 14.52 -32.14 -20.65
N GLY A 532 13.59 -31.19 -20.79
CA GLY A 532 13.08 -30.43 -19.66
C GLY A 532 12.42 -31.36 -18.65
N ARG A 533 12.62 -31.09 -17.35
CA ARG A 533 12.04 -31.85 -16.25
C ARG A 533 11.08 -30.99 -15.45
N PRO A 534 9.90 -30.68 -16.02
CA PRO A 534 9.03 -29.68 -15.45
C PRO A 534 8.41 -30.14 -14.13
N ILE A 535 8.27 -29.18 -13.23
CA ILE A 535 7.36 -29.25 -12.10
C ILE A 535 5.98 -28.85 -12.63
N VAL A 536 4.95 -29.65 -12.39
CA VAL A 536 3.63 -29.37 -12.94
C VAL A 536 2.65 -29.09 -11.82
N ILE A 537 2.04 -27.90 -11.83
CA ILE A 537 0.85 -27.61 -11.03
C ILE A 537 -0.33 -28.13 -11.84
N CYS A 538 -1.04 -29.13 -11.33
CA CYS A 538 -2.20 -29.72 -12.02
C CYS A 538 -3.33 -30.05 -11.06
N ASP A 539 -4.47 -30.41 -11.65
CA ASP A 539 -5.63 -30.90 -10.92
C ASP A 539 -5.29 -32.20 -10.15
N LYS A 540 -5.86 -32.36 -8.95
CA LYS A 540 -5.60 -33.51 -8.07
C LYS A 540 -6.04 -34.85 -8.65
N ASP A 541 -6.98 -34.86 -9.59
CA ASP A 541 -7.50 -36.08 -10.22
C ASP A 541 -6.83 -36.36 -11.60
N ASP A 542 -5.84 -35.55 -11.97
CA ASP A 542 -5.20 -35.62 -13.29
C ASP A 542 -4.05 -36.62 -13.39
N ILE A 543 -4.39 -37.91 -13.37
CA ILE A 543 -3.44 -39.03 -13.40
C ILE A 543 -2.56 -39.00 -14.67
N GLU A 544 -3.08 -38.52 -15.80
CA GLU A 544 -2.35 -38.50 -17.07
C GLU A 544 -1.16 -37.52 -17.03
N THR A 545 -1.39 -36.30 -16.54
CA THR A 545 -0.32 -35.30 -16.36
C THR A 545 0.74 -35.79 -15.39
N MET A 546 0.32 -36.41 -14.29
CA MET A 546 1.22 -36.88 -13.24
C MET A 546 2.24 -37.91 -13.74
N LYS A 547 1.89 -38.72 -14.75
CA LYS A 547 2.80 -39.71 -15.33
C LYS A 547 3.98 -39.08 -16.09
N ASN A 548 3.79 -37.88 -16.65
CA ASN A 548 4.75 -37.22 -17.52
C ASN A 548 5.51 -36.07 -16.82
N ALA A 549 5.18 -35.78 -15.56
CA ALA A 549 5.78 -34.73 -14.75
C ALA A 549 6.92 -35.26 -13.87
N ASN A 550 7.97 -34.45 -13.64
CA ASN A 550 9.06 -34.82 -12.72
C ASN A 550 8.64 -34.64 -11.25
N ARG A 551 7.92 -33.54 -10.99
CA ARG A 551 7.29 -33.21 -9.71
C ARG A 551 5.90 -32.67 -10.00
N VAL A 552 4.97 -32.88 -9.07
CA VAL A 552 3.58 -32.44 -9.23
C VAL A 552 3.15 -31.69 -7.99
N ILE A 553 2.49 -30.55 -8.18
CA ILE A 553 1.71 -29.88 -7.13
C ILE A 553 0.24 -30.08 -7.49
N LYS A 554 -0.49 -30.79 -6.63
CA LYS A 554 -1.86 -31.21 -6.89
C LYS A 554 -2.84 -30.22 -6.27
N VAL A 555 -3.43 -29.35 -7.06
CA VAL A 555 -4.45 -28.40 -6.56
C VAL A 555 -5.86 -28.98 -6.75
N PRO A 556 -6.82 -28.68 -5.86
CA PRO A 556 -8.18 -29.14 -6.06
C PRO A 556 -8.87 -28.44 -7.24
N HIS A 557 -9.82 -29.13 -7.84
CA HIS A 557 -10.65 -28.62 -8.92
C HIS A 557 -11.64 -27.55 -8.44
N THR A 558 -11.79 -26.48 -9.22
CA THR A 558 -12.90 -25.53 -9.14
C THR A 558 -13.33 -25.11 -10.55
N VAL A 559 -14.30 -24.20 -10.66
CA VAL A 559 -14.71 -23.62 -11.95
C VAL A 559 -13.51 -22.96 -12.63
N ASP A 560 -13.39 -23.16 -13.94
CA ASP A 560 -12.24 -22.75 -14.77
C ASP A 560 -11.81 -21.29 -14.54
N CYS A 561 -12.76 -20.35 -14.51
CA CYS A 561 -12.46 -18.94 -14.33
C CYS A 561 -12.01 -18.56 -12.90
N LEU A 562 -12.14 -19.46 -11.91
CA LEU A 562 -11.65 -19.27 -10.54
C LEU A 562 -10.39 -20.10 -10.25
N GLN A 563 -10.04 -21.08 -11.09
CA GLN A 563 -8.88 -21.94 -10.89
C GLN A 563 -7.55 -21.15 -10.86
N GLY A 564 -7.51 -19.97 -11.48
CA GLY A 564 -6.39 -19.03 -11.40
C GLY A 564 -6.02 -18.61 -9.97
N ILE A 565 -7.01 -18.49 -9.08
CA ILE A 565 -6.82 -18.18 -7.65
C ILE A 565 -6.12 -19.34 -6.94
N LEU A 566 -6.56 -20.57 -7.20
CA LEU A 566 -5.98 -21.76 -6.59
C LEU A 566 -4.55 -22.02 -7.07
N SER A 567 -4.31 -21.88 -8.37
CA SER A 567 -3.01 -22.18 -8.99
C SER A 567 -1.90 -21.16 -8.70
N VAL A 568 -2.22 -19.94 -8.25
CA VAL A 568 -1.21 -18.93 -7.90
C VAL A 568 -0.65 -19.12 -6.48
N ILE A 569 -1.44 -19.67 -5.56
CA ILE A 569 -1.05 -19.79 -4.14
C ILE A 569 0.20 -20.67 -3.96
N PRO A 570 0.35 -21.81 -4.67
CA PRO A 570 1.60 -22.56 -4.62
C PRO A 570 2.82 -21.75 -5.06
N LEU A 571 2.67 -20.82 -6.01
CA LEU A 571 3.76 -19.96 -6.46
C LEU A 571 4.08 -18.86 -5.44
N GLN A 572 3.08 -18.34 -4.71
CA GLN A 572 3.28 -17.44 -3.57
C GLN A 572 4.07 -18.16 -2.46
N LEU A 573 3.65 -19.35 -2.05
CA LEU A 573 4.36 -20.17 -1.05
C LEU A 573 5.77 -20.54 -1.51
N LEU A 574 5.92 -20.95 -2.78
CA LEU A 574 7.24 -21.27 -3.35
C LEU A 574 8.17 -20.06 -3.29
N SER A 575 7.68 -18.87 -3.67
CA SER A 575 8.46 -17.64 -3.60
C SER A 575 8.88 -17.31 -2.16
N PHE A 576 7.98 -17.47 -1.18
CA PHE A 576 8.26 -17.26 0.23
C PHE A 576 9.37 -18.22 0.72
N HIS A 577 9.22 -19.52 0.49
CA HIS A 577 10.21 -20.51 0.94
C HIS A 577 11.56 -20.35 0.25
N LEU A 578 11.59 -20.00 -1.04
CA LEU A 578 12.82 -19.69 -1.77
C LEU A 578 13.56 -18.50 -1.15
N ALA A 579 12.86 -17.43 -0.80
CA ALA A 579 13.46 -16.26 -0.17
C ALA A 579 14.01 -16.59 1.24
N VAL A 580 13.25 -17.34 2.03
CA VAL A 580 13.71 -17.82 3.36
C VAL A 580 14.97 -18.67 3.24
N LEU A 581 15.01 -19.63 2.30
CA LEU A 581 16.18 -20.49 2.08
C LEU A 581 17.41 -19.72 1.58
N ARG A 582 17.20 -18.60 0.89
CA ARG A 582 18.28 -17.69 0.46
C ARG A 582 18.70 -16.69 1.55
N GLY A 583 18.04 -16.70 2.70
CA GLY A 583 18.33 -15.79 3.81
C GLY A 583 17.90 -14.34 3.57
N TYR A 584 16.92 -14.11 2.68
CA TYR A 584 16.37 -12.78 2.42
C TYR A 584 15.20 -12.48 3.36
N ASP A 585 15.02 -11.19 3.68
CA ASP A 585 13.84 -10.73 4.41
C ASP A 585 12.65 -10.66 3.45
N VAL A 586 11.66 -11.50 3.68
CA VAL A 586 10.41 -11.55 2.89
C VAL A 586 9.44 -10.41 3.24
N SER A 587 9.66 -9.71 4.35
CA SER A 587 8.84 -8.55 4.75
C SER A 587 9.34 -7.26 4.10
N ASN A 588 10.62 -7.21 3.73
CA ASN A 588 11.29 -6.02 3.20
C ASN A 588 11.99 -6.39 1.88
N GLY A 589 11.41 -6.01 0.74
CA GLY A 589 12.04 -6.28 -0.57
C GLY A 589 13.44 -5.66 -0.65
N VAL A 590 14.45 -6.37 -1.17
CA VAL A 590 15.89 -6.00 -1.09
C VAL A 590 16.29 -4.73 -1.87
N TRP A 591 15.37 -4.04 -2.54
CA TRP A 591 15.62 -2.62 -2.83
C TRP A 591 15.88 -1.82 -1.52
N ASP A 592 15.41 -2.33 -0.37
CA ASP A 592 15.75 -1.88 0.98
C ASP A 592 17.12 -2.35 1.51
N THR A 593 17.68 -3.48 1.05
CA THR A 593 18.88 -4.10 1.68
C THR A 593 20.14 -4.09 0.81
N LYS A 594 20.08 -3.60 -0.44
CA LYS A 594 21.30 -3.22 -1.18
C LYS A 594 22.05 -2.03 -0.54
N LEU A 595 21.44 -1.38 0.46
CA LEU A 595 22.10 -0.44 1.37
C LEU A 595 22.54 -1.23 2.60
N GLY A 596 23.86 -1.46 2.70
CA GLY A 596 24.44 -2.47 3.58
C GLY A 596 24.02 -2.40 5.06
N SER A 597 23.85 -3.59 5.63
CA SER A 597 24.12 -3.97 7.02
C SER A 597 24.12 -2.85 8.06
N PHE A 598 22.93 -2.44 8.53
CA PHE A 598 22.76 -1.87 9.87
C PHE A 598 21.54 -2.49 10.55
N SER A 599 21.84 -3.24 11.62
CA SER A 599 21.02 -3.58 12.81
C SER A 599 19.48 -3.61 12.72
N HIS A 600 18.94 -4.77 13.09
CA HIS A 600 17.61 -5.03 13.67
C HIS A 600 16.82 -3.78 14.09
N THR A 601 16.07 -3.20 13.15
CA THR A 601 14.93 -2.33 13.41
C THR A 601 13.95 -2.51 12.27
N HIS A 602 12.66 -2.58 12.60
CA HIS A 602 11.57 -2.77 11.65
C HIS A 602 11.62 -1.71 10.54
N THR A 603 11.96 -2.12 9.30
CA THR A 603 12.02 -1.25 8.12
C THR A 603 10.73 -1.38 7.33
N HIS A 604 9.75 -0.53 7.64
CA HIS A 604 8.77 -0.08 6.66
C HIS A 604 8.90 1.43 6.55
N ALA A 605 8.26 2.02 5.54
CA ALA A 605 7.94 3.42 5.57
C ALA A 605 7.01 3.71 6.77
N HIS A 606 7.55 3.78 8.00
CA HIS A 606 6.87 4.35 9.15
C HIS A 606 6.34 5.73 8.79
N PRO A 607 5.04 5.95 8.97
CA PRO A 607 4.42 7.22 8.66
C PRO A 607 5.06 8.34 9.48
N LEU A 608 4.78 9.56 9.06
CA LEU A 608 4.91 10.72 9.92
C LEU A 608 4.27 10.33 11.27
N ILE A 609 4.98 10.41 12.38
CA ILE A 609 4.36 10.21 13.70
C ILE A 609 4.65 11.45 14.49
N VAL A 610 3.56 12.10 14.87
CA VAL A 610 3.55 13.21 15.81
C VAL A 610 2.85 12.77 17.06
N GLN A 611 3.47 13.00 18.22
CA GLN A 611 2.81 12.85 19.51
C GLN A 611 2.86 14.21 20.19
N ASN A 612 1.70 14.75 20.55
CA ASN A 612 1.54 15.91 21.42
C ASN A 612 0.89 15.42 22.72
N VAL A 613 1.56 15.55 23.86
CA VAL A 613 1.05 15.07 25.17
C VAL A 613 0.84 16.27 26.06
N ARG A 614 -0.31 16.34 26.74
CA ARG A 614 -0.58 17.30 27.83
C ARG A 614 -1.32 16.64 28.98
N GLU A 615 -0.64 16.46 30.11
CA GLU A 615 -1.23 16.07 31.40
C GLU A 615 -1.35 17.31 32.31
N GLY A 616 -2.35 17.32 33.20
CA GLY A 616 -2.62 18.42 34.11
C GLY A 616 -2.43 18.03 35.58
N GLU A 617 -1.66 18.83 36.33
CA GLU A 617 -1.68 18.80 37.81
C GLU A 617 -2.69 19.80 38.38
N GLY A 618 -3.57 19.30 39.26
CA GLY A 618 -4.42 20.10 40.14
C GLY A 618 -3.89 20.16 41.57
N CYS A 619 -3.84 21.36 42.14
CA CYS A 619 -3.24 21.72 43.43
C CYS A 619 -3.78 20.99 44.69
N SER A 620 -2.88 20.97 45.68
CA SER A 620 -2.94 20.50 47.06
C SER A 620 -4.17 20.89 47.92
N GLY A 621 -4.63 19.92 48.75
CA GLY A 621 -5.18 20.21 50.08
C GLY A 621 -6.33 19.32 50.57
N ASN A 622 -6.06 18.11 51.10
CA ASN A 622 -6.53 17.64 52.42
C ASN A 622 -6.14 16.17 52.71
N GLN A 623 -5.85 15.91 53.98
CA GLN A 623 -5.34 14.64 54.52
C GLN A 623 -6.36 13.49 54.48
N LEU A 624 -5.79 12.27 54.41
CA LEU A 624 -6.30 10.98 54.93
C LEU A 624 -7.45 10.27 54.18
N ASN A 625 -7.10 9.34 53.28
CA ASN A 625 -7.24 7.89 53.55
C ASN A 625 -6.58 7.05 52.45
N ARG A 626 -5.52 6.32 52.80
CA ARG A 626 -4.87 5.34 51.93
C ARG A 626 -5.73 4.06 51.87
N ARG A 627 -6.29 3.76 50.69
CA ARG A 627 -6.54 2.37 50.26
C ARG A 627 -5.72 2.10 49.01
N ALA A 628 -4.68 1.30 49.18
CA ALA A 628 -3.88 0.76 48.09
C ALA A 628 -4.72 -0.24 47.29
N ILE A 629 -4.85 0.00 45.98
CA ILE A 629 -5.16 -1.04 45.00
C ILE A 629 -3.92 -1.16 44.13
N THR A 630 -3.20 -2.26 44.31
CA THR A 630 -1.98 -2.63 43.60
C THR A 630 -2.29 -3.16 42.20
N THR A 631 -1.80 -2.50 41.16
CA THR A 631 -1.61 -3.10 39.82
C THR A 631 -0.15 -3.51 39.68
N LYS A 632 0.16 -4.72 40.19
CA LYS A 632 1.35 -5.48 39.78
C LYS A 632 0.96 -6.30 38.56
N GLY A 633 1.52 -5.98 37.40
CA GLY A 633 1.39 -6.80 36.21
C GLY A 633 2.41 -6.40 35.15
N ILE A 634 3.29 -7.34 34.82
CA ILE A 634 4.11 -7.38 33.59
C ILE A 634 5.39 -6.52 33.62
N PHE A 635 6.41 -7.00 34.33
CA PHE A 635 7.78 -7.01 33.82
C PHE A 635 8.48 -8.25 34.39
N ASN A 636 8.50 -9.33 33.60
CA ASN A 636 9.35 -10.47 33.89
C ASN A 636 9.61 -11.25 32.58
N TRP A 637 10.71 -10.95 31.91
CA TRP A 637 11.37 -11.93 31.05
C TRP A 637 12.84 -12.04 31.45
N ARG A 638 13.21 -13.29 31.72
CA ARG A 638 14.44 -13.73 32.37
C ARG A 638 15.65 -13.51 31.48
N LYS A 639 16.73 -13.06 32.14
CA LYS A 639 18.12 -13.24 31.75
C LYS A 639 18.38 -14.64 31.20
N LYS A 640 18.91 -14.74 29.98
CA LYS A 640 19.81 -15.83 29.58
C LYS A 640 21.18 -15.24 29.32
N HIS A 641 22.13 -15.68 30.13
CA HIS A 641 23.56 -15.45 29.98
C HIS A 641 24.06 -16.00 28.64
N VAL A 642 24.68 -15.16 27.82
CA VAL A 642 25.66 -15.58 26.82
C VAL A 642 26.96 -14.87 27.15
N LYS A 643 28.00 -15.67 27.42
CA LYS A 643 29.36 -15.22 27.70
C LYS A 643 29.91 -14.47 26.49
N TRP A 644 30.34 -13.23 26.70
CA TRP A 644 31.20 -12.53 25.75
C TRP A 644 32.63 -13.06 25.91
N ASN A 645 33.11 -13.80 24.90
CA ASN A 645 34.53 -14.05 24.75
C ASN A 645 35.16 -12.80 24.12
N THR A 646 36.05 -12.17 24.87
CA THR A 646 36.97 -11.15 24.42
C THR A 646 37.90 -11.75 23.37
N LEU A 647 37.79 -11.32 22.12
CA LEU A 647 38.80 -11.57 21.08
C LEU A 647 39.42 -10.22 20.69
N LEU A 648 40.66 -10.05 21.14
CA LEU A 648 41.59 -9.03 20.67
C LEU A 648 41.71 -9.12 19.14
N PHE A 649 41.51 -8.01 18.44
CA PHE A 649 42.04 -7.84 17.09
C PHE A 649 43.33 -7.02 17.18
N GLU A 650 44.44 -7.74 17.09
CA GLU A 650 45.76 -7.19 16.81
C GLU A 650 45.80 -6.58 15.41
N LYS A 651 46.52 -5.46 15.31
CA LYS A 651 46.92 -4.81 14.06
C LYS A 651 47.63 -5.80 13.15
N CYS A 652 47.17 -5.93 11.92
CA CYS A 652 47.98 -6.48 10.84
C CYS A 652 48.19 -5.38 9.78
N CYS A 653 49.37 -4.77 9.83
CA CYS A 653 49.93 -3.99 8.73
C CYS A 653 50.10 -4.90 7.51
N CYS A 654 49.59 -4.49 6.35
CA CYS A 654 49.98 -5.08 5.08
C CYS A 654 50.50 -3.96 4.18
N GLU A 655 51.82 -3.91 4.07
CA GLU A 655 52.55 -3.16 3.05
C GLU A 655 52.13 -3.64 1.65
N ARG A 656 51.80 -2.72 0.74
CA ARG A 656 51.90 -2.96 -0.70
C ARG A 656 52.98 -2.05 -1.27
N LYS A 657 54.12 -2.67 -1.57
CA LYS A 657 55.14 -2.16 -2.48
C LYS A 657 54.51 -1.99 -3.88
N VAL A 658 54.67 -0.78 -4.42
CA VAL A 658 54.49 -0.49 -5.84
C VAL A 658 55.82 -0.78 -6.53
N HIS A 659 55.79 -1.57 -7.60
CA HIS A 659 56.89 -1.71 -8.54
C HIS A 659 56.62 -0.82 -9.76
N VAL A 660 57.71 -0.16 -10.17
CA VAL A 660 57.93 0.80 -11.27
C VAL A 660 57.54 2.24 -10.97
#